data_AF-A0A7V6B792-F1
#
_entry.id   AF-A0A7V6B792-F1
#
_cell.length_a   1.000
_cell.length_b   1.000
_cell.length_c   1.000
_cell.angle_alpha   90.00
_cell.angle_beta   90.00
_cell.angle_gamma   90.00
#
_symmetry.space_group_name_H-M   'P 1'
#
loop_
_entity.id
_entity.type
_entity.pdbx_description
1 polymer ?
#
loop_
_entity_poly.entity_id
_entity_poly.type
_entity_poly.pdbx_seq_one_letter_code
_entity_poly.pdbx_strand_id
1 'polypeptide(L)'
;MHKQNQKRWSFWAHLAVAAFLLGGNGCGTTSEEGGGGGQVSGSAEMTAKVKLVKNFPLQVVDLLKQYLTTPDYIFRGDLYLQLCEDSACTKVVTSKKVLEGELFSTGFWKDITVSDLPEGTYYARFGVDTKYSQQYDGSFDKSQNFGPMDILQISSGVQDVEVGKNPPAGTIQVQLSKGTPLNAGEVLLGHILFEEPAFPPPTEQGYFLVAGSGTGVYRNHIKVLDLEQYSTLDPIALSLKGKEFQGDICGFVRGQDDWIYVIAVGAEGAYVFPLNTKQRTFANVEPVLIPHPDYKGGEATGLDPEKYPWPCRGVAVQKGQREFLYLIAFKGAGSLTNSAPYPLVIVETTGMTSGATGKVVVTLDQEQNEFFSSDRILRGAATDGQKLFLLEASWSKLVEKNTVYAFSINDDGTIALDKQWDSGTAEDTCDSTSNWVPAITVVSWGGSPKVVVGNDDDISVYQVDGTLISKIDTTKYGRLITSFSLSPDGKVLYAMPNCKSASVKAKVLTGVKGSRVDLDRHAIVEVDLTSSPENPVLLHTARDFDADGTQDGGIDLEFLYLKASLLRWCESCLGVVPPTAYTGPEIAAGSKVIALRGTGIQSDEKNSSGLGQVADIGIFDLATGKGIIFRDYQVWLDGPSSRWGFDLNPSNPAKDYTDDISTAAILWVPK
;
A
#
# COMPACT_ATOMS: atom_id res chain seq x y z
N MET A 1 -56.37 3.14 28.41
CA MET A 1 -57.11 2.97 29.68
C MET A 1 -58.35 2.14 29.35
N HIS A 2 -58.59 0.97 29.98
CA HIS A 2 -59.64 -0.01 29.57
C HIS A 2 -59.45 -0.56 28.12
N LYS A 3 -60.05 -1.67 27.62
CA LYS A 3 -60.67 -2.92 28.13
C LYS A 3 -60.84 -3.87 26.90
N GLN A 4 -60.92 -5.20 26.93
CA GLN A 4 -60.73 -6.27 27.93
C GLN A 4 -60.65 -7.64 27.19
N ASN A 5 -60.57 -8.76 27.94
CA ASN A 5 -60.94 -10.15 27.54
C ASN A 5 -59.99 -10.95 26.62
N GLN A 6 -60.02 -12.29 26.62
CA GLN A 6 -60.10 -13.30 27.71
C GLN A 6 -59.96 -14.73 27.13
N LYS A 7 -58.95 -15.50 27.55
CA LYS A 7 -59.05 -16.88 28.13
C LYS A 7 -57.77 -17.70 27.95
N ARG A 8 -57.36 -18.38 29.02
CA ARG A 8 -56.46 -19.54 29.00
C ARG A 8 -57.26 -20.81 28.74
N TRP A 9 -56.66 -21.81 28.10
CA TRP A 9 -56.86 -23.22 28.42
C TRP A 9 -55.49 -23.89 28.49
N SER A 10 -55.36 -24.92 29.32
CA SER A 10 -54.09 -25.59 29.65
C SER A 10 -54.36 -27.03 30.06
N PHE A 11 -53.55 -27.99 29.59
CA PHE A 11 -53.54 -29.35 30.14
C PHE A 11 -52.13 -29.96 30.07
N TRP A 12 -51.88 -30.95 30.92
CA TRP A 12 -50.59 -31.62 31.16
C TRP A 12 -50.85 -33.08 31.61
N ALA A 13 -49.80 -33.93 31.66
CA ALA A 13 -49.76 -35.28 32.27
C ALA A 13 -50.62 -36.40 31.59
N HIS A 14 -50.44 -37.73 31.78
CA HIS A 14 -49.38 -38.70 32.20
C HIS A 14 -49.99 -40.15 32.05
N LEU A 15 -49.38 -41.35 32.25
CA LEU A 15 -48.04 -41.88 32.63
C LEU A 15 -47.89 -43.35 32.13
N ALA A 16 -46.68 -43.82 31.72
CA ALA A 16 -46.19 -45.24 31.80
C ALA A 16 -44.79 -45.36 31.13
N VAL A 17 -43.68 -45.91 31.66
CA VAL A 17 -43.26 -46.61 32.91
C VAL A 17 -43.25 -48.16 32.93
N ALA A 18 -42.09 -48.72 32.56
CA ALA A 18 -41.37 -49.88 33.14
C ALA A 18 -39.91 -49.81 32.58
N ALA A 19 -38.78 -49.81 33.29
CA ALA A 19 -38.31 -50.45 34.54
C ALA A 19 -37.95 -51.95 34.34
N PHE A 20 -36.77 -52.48 34.72
CA PHE A 20 -35.98 -52.26 35.95
C PHE A 20 -34.44 -52.50 35.76
N LEU A 21 -33.55 -51.76 36.47
CA LEU A 21 -32.15 -52.04 36.95
C LEU A 21 -31.11 -52.78 36.04
N LEU A 22 -29.80 -52.45 35.95
CA LEU A 22 -28.81 -52.04 36.98
C LEU A 22 -27.40 -51.80 36.35
N GLY A 23 -26.63 -50.79 36.82
CA GLY A 23 -25.15 -50.84 36.90
C GLY A 23 -24.29 -50.18 35.79
N GLY A 24 -23.22 -49.48 36.21
CA GLY A 24 -22.06 -49.12 35.37
C GLY A 24 -21.76 -47.62 35.23
N ASN A 25 -20.52 -47.21 35.60
CA ASN A 25 -19.98 -45.88 35.27
C ASN A 25 -19.58 -45.82 33.79
N GLY A 26 -19.68 -44.65 33.16
CA GLY A 26 -19.17 -44.46 31.79
C GLY A 26 -19.45 -43.07 31.21
N CYS A 27 -18.62 -42.08 31.55
CA CYS A 27 -18.53 -40.87 30.74
C CYS A 27 -17.51 -41.14 29.62
N GLY A 28 -17.85 -40.81 28.37
CA GLY A 28 -17.03 -41.19 27.22
C GLY A 28 -17.49 -40.54 25.92
N THR A 29 -17.18 -39.26 25.75
CA THR A 29 -17.24 -38.59 24.45
C THR A 29 -16.05 -39.02 23.59
N THR A 30 -16.31 -39.61 22.43
CA THR A 30 -15.28 -39.98 21.45
C THR A 30 -14.80 -38.75 20.66
N SER A 31 -13.58 -38.31 20.92
CA SER A 31 -12.81 -37.42 20.05
C SER A 31 -11.65 -38.21 19.44
N GLU A 32 -11.69 -38.46 18.13
CA GLU A 32 -10.62 -39.14 17.41
C GLU A 32 -9.51 -38.14 17.03
N GLU A 33 -8.50 -37.98 17.89
CA GLU A 33 -7.26 -37.26 17.55
C GLU A 33 -6.17 -38.26 17.13
N GLY A 34 -5.97 -38.38 15.81
CA GLY A 34 -4.91 -39.18 15.21
C GLY A 34 -3.63 -38.37 14.97
N GLY A 35 -2.81 -38.18 16.01
CA GLY A 35 -1.52 -37.45 15.92
C GLY A 35 -0.55 -37.90 17.02
N GLY A 36 0.30 -38.88 16.73
CA GLY A 36 1.02 -39.67 17.73
C GLY A 36 2.20 -38.99 18.41
N GLY A 37 1.96 -38.07 19.37
CA GLY A 37 2.95 -37.53 20.30
C GLY A 37 2.61 -37.90 21.76
N GLY A 38 2.89 -39.13 22.18
CA GLY A 38 2.51 -39.61 23.52
C GLY A 38 3.26 -38.88 24.64
N GLN A 39 2.59 -38.00 25.38
CA GLN A 39 3.18 -37.25 26.50
C GLN A 39 3.74 -38.20 27.58
N VAL A 40 5.07 -38.31 27.63
CA VAL A 40 5.76 -39.03 28.70
C VAL A 40 5.76 -38.16 29.96
N SER A 41 4.84 -38.44 30.88
CA SER A 41 4.81 -37.85 32.21
C SER A 41 5.68 -38.64 33.20
N GLY A 42 6.14 -37.97 34.25
CA GLY A 42 6.98 -38.57 35.29
C GLY A 42 6.80 -37.91 36.65
N SER A 43 7.84 -37.90 37.47
CA SER A 43 7.83 -37.31 38.81
C SER A 43 9.08 -36.51 39.17
N ALA A 44 9.79 -36.03 38.16
CA ALA A 44 10.82 -35.01 38.31
C ALA A 44 10.21 -33.59 38.25
N GLU A 45 10.93 -32.64 38.82
CA GLU A 45 10.60 -31.21 38.82
C GLU A 45 11.82 -30.41 38.34
N MET A 46 11.58 -29.30 37.65
CA MET A 46 12.62 -28.37 37.23
C MET A 46 12.20 -26.92 37.50
N THR A 47 13.17 -26.10 37.91
CA THR A 47 13.04 -24.66 38.13
C THR A 47 13.99 -23.90 37.21
N ALA A 48 13.61 -22.70 36.78
CA ALA A 48 14.45 -21.81 35.96
C ALA A 48 14.03 -20.35 36.12
N LYS A 49 14.87 -19.43 35.63
CA LYS A 49 14.56 -18.01 35.45
C LYS A 49 14.57 -17.68 33.96
N VAL A 50 13.46 -17.18 33.41
CA VAL A 50 13.31 -16.91 31.97
C VAL A 50 13.11 -15.42 31.70
N LYS A 51 13.73 -14.87 30.65
CA LYS A 51 13.42 -13.52 30.12
C LYS A 51 13.79 -13.39 28.65
N LEU A 52 13.32 -12.32 28.00
CA LEU A 52 13.87 -11.90 26.70
C LEU A 52 15.28 -11.32 26.86
N VAL A 53 16.15 -11.69 25.93
CA VAL A 53 17.50 -11.14 25.76
C VAL A 53 17.44 -9.62 25.55
N LYS A 54 18.48 -8.90 26.02
CA LYS A 54 18.56 -7.45 25.83
C LYS A 54 18.71 -7.14 24.33
N ASN A 55 18.10 -6.04 23.92
CA ASN A 55 17.95 -5.61 22.53
C ASN A 55 17.09 -6.54 21.65
N PHE A 56 16.33 -7.51 22.19
CA PHE A 56 15.44 -8.35 21.38
C PHE A 56 14.53 -7.57 20.38
N PRO A 57 13.90 -6.41 20.75
CA PRO A 57 13.15 -5.60 19.79
C PRO A 57 13.94 -5.12 18.57
N LEU A 58 15.28 -5.11 18.61
CA LEU A 58 16.17 -4.68 17.53
C LEU A 58 16.45 -5.78 16.49
N GLN A 59 16.08 -7.03 16.76
CA GLN A 59 16.07 -8.11 15.77
C GLN A 59 14.85 -8.03 14.84
N VAL A 60 13.70 -7.70 15.45
CA VAL A 60 12.37 -7.68 14.82
C VAL A 60 12.27 -6.61 13.72
N VAL A 61 13.11 -5.56 13.83
CA VAL A 61 13.04 -4.31 13.08
C VAL A 61 12.89 -4.55 11.59
N ASP A 62 13.85 -5.21 10.96
CA ASP A 62 13.93 -5.23 9.48
C ASP A 62 13.24 -6.46 8.87
N LEU A 63 13.30 -7.61 9.55
CA LEU A 63 12.91 -8.90 8.94
C LEU A 63 11.40 -9.21 9.06
N LEU A 64 10.79 -8.92 10.22
CA LEU A 64 9.49 -9.49 10.60
C LEU A 64 8.37 -8.47 10.81
N LYS A 65 8.69 -7.17 10.96
CA LYS A 65 7.72 -6.10 11.22
C LYS A 65 6.49 -6.11 10.29
N GLN A 66 6.69 -6.46 9.02
CA GLN A 66 5.63 -6.55 8.00
C GLN A 66 4.48 -7.51 8.34
N TYR A 67 4.74 -8.53 9.19
CA TYR A 67 3.74 -9.52 9.60
C TYR A 67 3.07 -9.17 10.94
N LEU A 68 3.47 -8.07 11.60
CA LEU A 68 3.09 -7.74 12.96
C LEU A 68 2.12 -6.55 13.00
N THR A 69 0.81 -6.86 12.98
CA THR A 69 -0.27 -5.85 13.08
C THR A 69 -0.16 -5.00 14.35
N THR A 70 0.29 -5.59 15.47
CA THR A 70 0.73 -4.82 16.65
C THR A 70 1.96 -5.46 17.31
N PRO A 71 2.80 -4.68 18.03
CA PRO A 71 3.99 -5.22 18.70
C PRO A 71 3.69 -6.37 19.68
N ASP A 72 2.56 -6.29 20.39
CA ASP A 72 2.11 -7.29 21.37
C ASP A 72 2.02 -8.72 20.80
N TYR A 73 1.91 -8.90 19.48
CA TYR A 73 1.75 -10.22 18.86
C TYR A 73 2.96 -11.15 19.06
N ILE A 74 4.17 -10.60 19.25
CA ILE A 74 5.39 -11.37 19.55
C ILE A 74 5.85 -11.25 21.00
N PHE A 75 5.59 -10.12 21.67
CA PHE A 75 5.97 -9.94 23.08
C PHE A 75 5.05 -10.72 24.03
N ARG A 76 3.86 -11.14 23.57
CA ARG A 76 2.92 -11.94 24.35
C ARG A 76 2.75 -13.34 23.76
N GLY A 77 2.67 -14.35 24.63
CA GLY A 77 2.40 -15.72 24.23
C GLY A 77 2.42 -16.72 25.39
N ASP A 78 2.27 -17.99 25.06
CA ASP A 78 2.35 -19.09 26.01
C ASP A 78 3.77 -19.62 26.08
N LEU A 79 4.29 -19.76 27.31
CA LEU A 79 5.63 -20.31 27.52
C LEU A 79 5.57 -21.83 27.56
N TYR A 80 6.33 -22.50 26.70
CA TYR A 80 6.48 -23.95 26.69
C TYR A 80 7.90 -24.35 27.09
N LEU A 81 7.98 -25.50 27.77
CA LEU A 81 9.20 -26.30 27.87
C LEU A 81 9.06 -27.49 26.91
N GLN A 82 10.07 -27.68 26.06
CA GLN A 82 10.30 -28.93 25.34
C GLN A 82 11.50 -29.67 25.96
N LEU A 83 11.38 -30.98 26.13
CA LEU A 83 12.49 -31.88 26.41
C LEU A 83 12.74 -32.74 25.16
N CYS A 84 14.01 -32.89 24.77
CA CYS A 84 14.40 -33.51 23.51
C CYS A 84 15.50 -34.58 23.69
N GLU A 85 15.58 -35.53 22.75
CA GLU A 85 16.67 -36.53 22.72
C GLU A 85 18.01 -35.92 22.29
N ASP A 86 17.98 -34.86 21.47
CA ASP A 86 19.13 -34.26 20.82
C ASP A 86 19.27 -32.74 21.10
N SER A 87 20.49 -32.21 20.96
CA SER A 87 20.82 -30.82 21.29
C SER A 87 20.25 -29.77 20.32
N ALA A 88 19.78 -30.17 19.14
CA ALA A 88 19.08 -29.31 18.19
C ALA A 88 17.55 -29.33 18.39
N CYS A 89 17.05 -30.18 19.30
CA CYS A 89 15.62 -30.44 19.52
C CYS A 89 14.86 -30.91 18.26
N THR A 90 15.51 -31.71 17.41
CA THR A 90 14.83 -32.35 16.25
C THR A 90 13.85 -33.45 16.67
N LYS A 91 14.04 -34.03 17.86
CA LYS A 91 13.15 -35.03 18.46
C LYS A 91 12.66 -34.59 19.83
N VAL A 92 11.42 -34.10 19.89
CA VAL A 92 10.74 -33.73 21.13
C VAL A 92 10.20 -34.99 21.82
N VAL A 93 10.62 -35.23 23.07
CA VAL A 93 10.14 -36.32 23.94
C VAL A 93 8.87 -35.91 24.68
N THR A 94 8.78 -34.64 25.09
CA THR A 94 7.57 -34.05 25.66
C THR A 94 7.58 -32.52 25.51
N SER A 95 6.41 -31.95 25.30
CA SER A 95 6.15 -30.50 25.33
C SER A 95 5.12 -30.21 26.41
N LYS A 96 5.39 -29.22 27.27
CA LYS A 96 4.51 -28.83 28.38
C LYS A 96 4.41 -27.31 28.48
N LYS A 97 3.17 -26.80 28.49
CA LYS A 97 2.88 -25.39 28.78
C LYS A 97 3.27 -25.10 30.24
N VAL A 98 3.96 -23.97 30.44
CA VAL A 98 4.53 -23.52 31.72
C VAL A 98 3.81 -22.27 32.23
N LEU A 99 3.52 -21.32 31.33
CA LEU A 99 2.73 -20.11 31.59
C LEU A 99 1.84 -19.80 30.37
N GLU A 100 0.76 -19.06 30.58
CA GLU A 100 -0.28 -18.76 29.58
C GLU A 100 -0.47 -17.24 29.44
N GLY A 101 -0.57 -16.75 28.19
CA GLY A 101 -0.89 -15.35 27.86
C GLY A 101 0.12 -14.30 28.35
N GLU A 102 1.34 -14.71 28.66
CA GLU A 102 2.34 -13.91 29.38
C GLU A 102 2.99 -12.84 28.51
N LEU A 103 3.21 -11.65 29.08
CA LEU A 103 3.94 -10.56 28.43
C LEU A 103 5.42 -10.63 28.81
N PHE A 104 6.24 -11.05 27.85
CA PHE A 104 7.68 -11.06 27.96
C PHE A 104 8.26 -9.70 27.58
N SER A 105 9.07 -9.13 28.48
CA SER A 105 9.70 -7.83 28.29
C SER A 105 11.20 -7.89 28.61
N THR A 106 11.98 -6.98 28.00
CA THR A 106 13.42 -6.92 28.23
C THR A 106 13.72 -6.40 29.64
N GLY A 107 14.40 -7.21 30.45
CA GLY A 107 15.00 -6.80 31.73
C GLY A 107 14.44 -7.47 32.98
N PHE A 108 13.24 -8.04 32.94
CA PHE A 108 12.62 -8.70 34.10
C PHE A 108 12.69 -10.23 33.97
N TRP A 109 13.18 -10.90 35.02
CA TRP A 109 13.16 -12.36 35.14
C TRP A 109 11.78 -12.86 35.55
N LYS A 110 11.29 -13.91 34.89
CA LYS A 110 10.16 -14.75 35.32
C LYS A 110 10.71 -16.01 36.00
N ASP A 111 10.39 -16.20 37.27
CA ASP A 111 10.64 -17.46 37.96
C ASP A 111 9.61 -18.50 37.54
N ILE A 112 10.06 -19.71 37.17
CA ILE A 112 9.17 -20.80 36.75
C ILE A 112 9.52 -22.13 37.43
N THR A 113 8.50 -22.95 37.63
CA THR A 113 8.58 -24.33 38.12
C THR A 113 7.77 -25.23 37.19
N VAL A 114 8.35 -26.36 36.77
CA VAL A 114 7.72 -27.33 35.87
C VAL A 114 7.76 -28.72 36.53
N SER A 115 6.58 -29.21 36.90
CA SER A 115 6.35 -30.51 37.54
C SER A 115 6.19 -31.65 36.53
N ASP A 116 6.01 -32.87 37.03
CA ASP A 116 5.58 -34.07 36.29
C ASP A 116 6.45 -34.46 35.09
N LEU A 117 7.72 -34.06 35.12
CA LEU A 117 8.67 -34.32 34.04
C LEU A 117 9.19 -35.77 34.08
N PRO A 118 9.52 -36.36 32.92
CA PRO A 118 10.15 -37.68 32.85
C PRO A 118 11.55 -37.67 33.50
N GLU A 119 11.95 -38.81 34.03
CA GLU A 119 13.26 -39.00 34.66
C GLU A 119 14.27 -39.50 33.63
N GLY A 120 15.45 -38.90 33.56
CA GLY A 120 16.44 -39.18 32.52
C GLY A 120 17.34 -37.99 32.19
N THR A 121 18.19 -38.16 31.18
CA THR A 121 19.02 -37.10 30.60
C THR A 121 18.36 -36.59 29.32
N TYR A 122 18.14 -35.28 29.22
CA TYR A 122 17.46 -34.65 28.07
C TYR A 122 18.13 -33.34 27.68
N TYR A 123 17.77 -32.80 26.51
CA TYR A 123 18.03 -31.41 26.16
C TYR A 123 16.75 -30.59 26.36
N ALA A 124 16.79 -29.62 27.26
CA ALA A 124 15.70 -28.69 27.50
C ALA A 124 15.79 -27.48 26.57
N ARG A 125 14.66 -27.13 25.93
CA ARG A 125 14.44 -25.90 25.18
C ARG A 125 13.22 -25.19 25.73
N PHE A 126 13.37 -23.94 26.13
CA PHE A 126 12.23 -23.05 26.33
C PHE A 126 11.87 -22.33 25.02
N GLY A 127 10.59 -22.04 24.84
CA GLY A 127 10.11 -21.19 23.75
C GLY A 127 8.75 -20.60 24.05
N VAL A 128 8.43 -19.47 23.43
CA VAL A 128 7.13 -18.81 23.51
C VAL A 128 6.39 -19.02 22.20
N ASP A 129 5.27 -19.75 22.29
CA ASP A 129 4.18 -19.81 21.31
C ASP A 129 3.50 -18.45 21.30
N THR A 130 3.83 -17.61 20.32
CA THR A 130 3.42 -16.20 20.35
C THR A 130 1.95 -16.02 20.01
N LYS A 131 1.37 -14.90 20.40
CA LYS A 131 0.00 -14.54 19.99
C LYS A 131 -0.16 -14.54 18.46
N TYR A 132 0.90 -14.27 17.68
CA TYR A 132 0.89 -14.47 16.22
C TYR A 132 0.64 -15.94 15.85
N SER A 133 1.47 -16.86 16.35
CA SER A 133 1.34 -18.31 16.09
C SER A 133 0.00 -18.88 16.59
N GLN A 134 -0.50 -18.40 17.72
CA GLN A 134 -1.80 -18.79 18.29
C GLN A 134 -3.00 -18.35 17.44
N GLN A 135 -2.90 -17.19 16.77
CA GLN A 135 -3.97 -16.63 15.95
C GLN A 135 -3.84 -16.96 14.44
N TYR A 136 -2.75 -17.59 14.02
CA TYR A 136 -2.54 -17.99 12.62
C TYR A 136 -3.49 -19.13 12.21
N ASP A 137 -4.23 -18.92 11.13
CA ASP A 137 -5.31 -19.79 10.63
C ASP A 137 -4.91 -20.70 9.47
N GLY A 138 -3.72 -20.50 8.89
CA GLY A 138 -3.20 -21.27 7.77
C GLY A 138 -2.85 -22.73 8.11
N SER A 139 -2.54 -23.52 7.08
CA SER A 139 -2.33 -24.97 7.13
C SER A 139 -0.98 -25.41 7.75
N PHE A 140 -0.62 -24.84 8.90
CA PHE A 140 0.62 -25.14 9.62
C PHE A 140 0.54 -26.50 10.32
N ASP A 141 1.54 -27.37 10.14
CA ASP A 141 1.59 -28.65 10.85
C ASP A 141 2.05 -28.45 12.31
N LYS A 142 1.10 -28.54 13.24
CA LYS A 142 1.35 -28.38 14.67
C LYS A 142 2.14 -29.54 15.31
N SER A 143 2.59 -30.54 14.53
CA SER A 143 3.40 -31.66 15.01
C SER A 143 4.68 -31.25 15.77
N GLN A 144 5.23 -30.05 15.49
CA GLN A 144 6.42 -29.52 16.18
C GLN A 144 6.12 -28.66 17.44
N ASN A 145 4.85 -28.47 17.81
CA ASN A 145 4.37 -27.69 18.96
C ASN A 145 4.70 -26.19 19.00
N PHE A 146 5.41 -25.66 18.00
CA PHE A 146 5.62 -24.23 17.77
C PHE A 146 5.10 -23.87 16.38
N GLY A 147 4.63 -22.63 16.20
CA GLY A 147 3.99 -22.13 14.98
C GLY A 147 4.90 -21.28 14.09
N PRO A 148 4.33 -20.50 13.15
CA PRO A 148 5.10 -19.79 12.12
C PRO A 148 5.98 -18.65 12.63
N MET A 149 5.73 -18.08 13.82
CA MET A 149 6.62 -17.04 14.40
C MET A 149 6.72 -17.15 15.92
N ASP A 150 7.69 -17.91 16.42
CA ASP A 150 7.88 -18.17 17.85
C ASP A 150 9.26 -17.77 18.37
N ILE A 151 9.36 -17.52 19.67
CA ILE A 151 10.61 -17.05 20.30
C ILE A 151 11.23 -18.19 21.10
N LEU A 152 12.29 -18.79 20.58
CA LEU A 152 13.04 -19.85 21.23
C LEU A 152 14.17 -19.31 22.13
N GLN A 153 14.59 -20.16 23.05
CA GLN A 153 15.83 -20.04 23.81
C GLN A 153 17.06 -19.89 22.91
N ILE A 154 17.99 -19.02 23.30
CA ILE A 154 19.27 -18.79 22.59
C ILE A 154 20.42 -19.63 23.15
N SER A 155 21.47 -19.81 22.36
CA SER A 155 22.74 -20.38 22.81
C SER A 155 23.38 -19.57 23.95
N SER A 156 24.05 -20.27 24.87
CA SER A 156 24.70 -19.65 26.04
C SER A 156 25.85 -18.72 25.65
N GLY A 157 26.05 -17.66 26.45
CA GLY A 157 27.07 -16.63 26.23
C GLY A 157 26.56 -15.37 25.49
N VAL A 158 25.43 -15.45 24.77
CA VAL A 158 24.76 -14.28 24.18
C VAL A 158 24.00 -13.52 25.29
N GLN A 159 24.34 -12.25 25.55
CA GLN A 159 23.69 -11.42 26.58
C GLN A 159 22.88 -10.25 25.99
N ASP A 160 23.44 -9.63 24.95
CA ASP A 160 22.82 -8.64 24.08
C ASP A 160 22.71 -9.26 22.67
N VAL A 161 21.77 -8.77 21.86
CA VAL A 161 21.73 -9.09 20.43
C VAL A 161 22.00 -7.85 19.57
N GLU A 162 22.68 -8.09 18.45
CA GLU A 162 23.01 -7.10 17.43
C GLU A 162 21.79 -6.80 16.54
N VAL A 163 21.71 -5.57 16.01
CA VAL A 163 20.62 -5.14 15.12
C VAL A 163 20.58 -6.02 13.87
N GLY A 164 19.39 -6.43 13.45
CA GLY A 164 19.18 -7.23 12.23
C GLY A 164 19.72 -8.67 12.27
N LYS A 165 20.21 -9.17 13.41
CA LYS A 165 20.73 -10.55 13.54
C LYS A 165 19.86 -11.41 14.44
N ASN A 166 19.38 -12.53 13.91
CA ASN A 166 18.76 -13.60 14.69
C ASN A 166 19.87 -14.45 15.34
N PRO A 167 19.98 -14.53 16.68
CA PRO A 167 21.02 -15.31 17.36
C PRO A 167 20.73 -16.81 17.22
N PRO A 168 21.74 -17.69 17.31
CA PRO A 168 21.50 -19.13 17.23
C PRO A 168 20.64 -19.64 18.38
N ALA A 169 19.64 -20.47 18.06
CA ALA A 169 18.86 -21.21 19.04
C ALA A 169 19.76 -22.05 19.97
N GLY A 170 19.25 -22.40 21.15
CA GLY A 170 20.01 -23.15 22.15
C GLY A 170 19.17 -24.10 22.98
N THR A 171 19.85 -25.10 23.54
CA THR A 171 19.33 -26.05 24.52
C THR A 171 20.24 -26.10 25.75
N ILE A 172 19.71 -26.56 26.89
CA ILE A 172 20.49 -26.89 28.09
C ILE A 172 20.37 -28.38 28.34
N GLN A 173 21.48 -29.09 28.53
CA GLN A 173 21.42 -30.49 28.93
C GLN A 173 20.98 -30.58 30.40
N VAL A 174 19.92 -31.34 30.65
CA VAL A 174 19.28 -31.48 31.97
C VAL A 174 19.30 -32.94 32.42
N GLN A 175 19.55 -33.14 33.72
CA GLN A 175 19.40 -34.44 34.37
C GLN A 175 18.22 -34.37 35.33
N LEU A 176 17.16 -35.08 35.00
CA LEU A 176 15.90 -35.10 35.74
C LEU A 176 15.79 -36.37 36.58
N SER A 177 15.32 -36.23 37.82
CA SER A 177 15.20 -37.33 38.78
C SER A 177 14.11 -37.07 39.82
N LYS A 178 13.45 -38.12 40.31
CA LYS A 178 12.37 -38.02 41.30
C LYS A 178 12.81 -37.35 42.60
N GLY A 179 11.97 -36.43 43.09
CA GLY A 179 12.10 -35.85 44.42
C GLY A 179 13.31 -34.93 44.64
N THR A 180 14.09 -34.65 43.59
CA THR A 180 15.20 -33.68 43.61
C THR A 180 14.96 -32.67 42.48
N PRO A 181 14.34 -31.50 42.77
CA PRO A 181 14.09 -30.48 41.76
C PRO A 181 15.40 -29.98 41.14
N LEU A 182 15.50 -30.02 39.82
CA LEU A 182 16.63 -29.45 39.09
C LEU A 182 16.50 -27.92 39.04
N ASN A 183 17.61 -27.19 39.13
CA ASN A 183 17.66 -25.77 38.78
C ASN A 183 18.44 -25.63 37.47
N ALA A 184 17.75 -25.28 36.37
CA ALA A 184 18.35 -25.05 35.06
C ALA A 184 18.97 -23.64 34.90
N GLY A 185 18.85 -22.78 35.93
CA GLY A 185 19.51 -21.48 35.98
C GLY A 185 18.79 -20.38 35.20
N GLU A 186 19.58 -19.49 34.61
CA GLU A 186 19.12 -18.34 33.83
C GLU A 186 19.01 -18.69 32.33
N VAL A 187 17.81 -18.51 31.77
CA VAL A 187 17.44 -18.85 30.39
C VAL A 187 17.06 -17.57 29.64
N LEU A 188 17.77 -17.32 28.55
CA LEU A 188 17.47 -16.20 27.65
C LEU A 188 16.68 -16.69 26.44
N LEU A 189 15.53 -16.06 26.22
CA LEU A 189 14.71 -16.19 25.01
C LEU A 189 15.12 -15.10 24.01
N GLY A 190 15.11 -15.43 22.72
CA GLY A 190 15.37 -14.43 21.69
C GLY A 190 15.94 -14.94 20.38
N HIS A 191 15.91 -16.25 20.10
CA HIS A 191 16.02 -16.73 18.71
C HIS A 191 14.62 -16.70 18.14
N ILE A 192 14.40 -16.02 17.02
CA ILE A 192 13.08 -16.03 16.39
C ILE A 192 13.02 -17.21 15.43
N LEU A 193 12.26 -18.24 15.81
CA LEU A 193 11.82 -19.26 14.87
C LEU A 193 10.80 -18.59 13.95
N PHE A 194 11.18 -18.37 12.70
CA PHE A 194 10.29 -17.89 11.67
C PHE A 194 10.26 -18.92 10.54
N GLU A 195 9.28 -19.82 10.58
CA GLU A 195 8.88 -20.54 9.37
C GLU A 195 8.05 -19.55 8.55
N GLU A 196 8.71 -18.93 7.58
CA GLU A 196 8.13 -17.90 6.72
C GLU A 196 6.78 -18.40 6.18
N PRO A 197 5.65 -17.81 6.60
CA PRO A 197 4.35 -18.20 6.09
C PRO A 197 4.36 -17.86 4.61
N ALA A 198 4.35 -18.90 3.78
CA ALA A 198 4.46 -18.79 2.34
C ALA A 198 3.21 -18.12 1.78
N PHE A 199 3.23 -16.79 1.81
CA PHE A 199 2.44 -15.88 1.00
C PHE A 199 3.29 -15.52 -0.23
N PRO A 200 3.49 -16.43 -1.21
CA PRO A 200 4.09 -16.04 -2.48
C PRO A 200 3.17 -14.95 -3.06
N PRO A 201 3.70 -13.77 -3.41
CA PRO A 201 2.84 -12.68 -3.84
C PRO A 201 2.11 -13.08 -5.14
N PRO A 202 0.86 -12.65 -5.32
CA PRO A 202 -0.06 -13.28 -6.24
C PRO A 202 0.44 -13.13 -7.68
N THR A 203 0.67 -14.25 -8.38
CA THR A 203 1.28 -14.24 -9.73
C THR A 203 0.49 -13.37 -10.70
N GLU A 204 1.07 -12.24 -11.10
CA GLU A 204 0.48 -11.23 -11.96
C GLU A 204 1.15 -11.30 -13.35
N GLN A 205 0.48 -10.80 -14.39
CA GLN A 205 0.99 -10.83 -15.77
C GLN A 205 1.01 -9.43 -16.35
N GLY A 206 2.04 -8.67 -15.98
CA GLY A 206 2.24 -7.28 -16.40
C GLY A 206 3.47 -6.66 -15.76
N TYR A 207 3.66 -5.37 -16.03
CA TYR A 207 4.69 -4.55 -15.43
C TYR A 207 4.07 -3.35 -14.70
N PHE A 208 4.66 -2.97 -13.56
CA PHE A 208 4.55 -1.58 -13.09
C PHE A 208 5.71 -0.77 -13.68
N LEU A 209 5.37 0.30 -14.38
CA LEU A 209 6.28 1.32 -14.88
C LEU A 209 6.29 2.49 -13.91
N VAL A 210 7.49 2.98 -13.58
CA VAL A 210 7.69 4.00 -12.55
C VAL A 210 8.67 5.05 -13.04
N ALA A 211 8.28 6.32 -12.99
CA ALA A 211 9.17 7.44 -13.23
C ALA A 211 10.04 7.72 -11.98
N GLY A 212 11.33 7.43 -12.09
CA GLY A 212 12.35 7.63 -11.05
C GLY A 212 13.64 8.22 -11.64
N SER A 213 14.69 8.35 -10.82
CA SER A 213 15.97 8.90 -11.29
C SER A 213 16.91 7.82 -11.85
N GLY A 214 17.91 8.29 -12.59
CA GLY A 214 19.14 7.52 -12.81
C GLY A 214 20.12 7.73 -11.65
N THR A 215 21.41 7.66 -11.97
CA THR A 215 22.52 8.02 -11.05
C THR A 215 22.79 9.54 -11.02
N GLY A 216 21.74 10.37 -11.02
CA GLY A 216 21.86 11.82 -11.12
C GLY A 216 20.54 12.55 -10.87
N VAL A 217 20.60 13.89 -10.91
CA VAL A 217 19.55 14.82 -10.41
C VAL A 217 18.16 14.64 -11.04
N TYR A 218 18.07 14.13 -12.27
CA TYR A 218 16.82 14.10 -13.03
C TYR A 218 16.06 12.78 -12.91
N ARG A 219 14.72 12.87 -12.87
CA ARG A 219 13.78 11.75 -12.87
C ARG A 219 13.48 11.29 -14.29
N ASN A 220 14.55 10.97 -15.02
CA ASN A 220 14.58 10.69 -16.45
C ASN A 220 14.61 9.18 -16.78
N HIS A 221 14.41 8.30 -15.80
CA HIS A 221 14.42 6.84 -15.97
C HIS A 221 13.04 6.24 -15.68
N ILE A 222 12.65 5.28 -16.51
CA ILE A 222 11.48 4.42 -16.28
C ILE A 222 11.98 3.11 -15.70
N LYS A 223 11.84 2.94 -14.39
CA LYS A 223 12.04 1.65 -13.74
C LYS A 223 10.89 0.71 -14.09
N VAL A 224 11.21 -0.57 -14.28
CA VAL A 224 10.25 -1.61 -14.70
C VAL A 224 10.27 -2.73 -13.66
N LEU A 225 9.13 -2.95 -13.01
CA LEU A 225 8.92 -4.08 -12.09
C LEU A 225 8.16 -5.19 -12.81
N ASP A 226 8.77 -6.36 -12.96
CA ASP A 226 8.13 -7.57 -13.46
C ASP A 226 7.27 -8.20 -12.35
N LEU A 227 5.96 -8.29 -12.57
CA LEU A 227 4.98 -8.76 -11.58
C LEU A 227 4.71 -10.27 -11.69
N GLU A 228 5.33 -10.95 -12.65
CA GLU A 228 5.40 -12.41 -12.68
C GLU A 228 6.56 -12.90 -11.82
N GLN A 229 7.70 -12.20 -11.88
CA GLN A 229 8.94 -12.56 -11.18
C GLN A 229 9.14 -11.81 -9.85
N TYR A 230 8.35 -10.75 -9.60
CA TYR A 230 8.52 -9.82 -8.47
C TYR A 230 9.95 -9.26 -8.41
N SER A 231 10.47 -8.80 -9.55
CA SER A 231 11.86 -8.35 -9.72
C SER A 231 12.00 -7.11 -10.60
N THR A 232 13.04 -6.30 -10.35
CA THR A 232 13.42 -5.18 -11.22
C THR A 232 14.06 -5.67 -12.51
N LEU A 233 13.65 -5.09 -13.64
CA LEU A 233 14.36 -5.19 -14.91
C LEU A 233 15.19 -3.93 -15.16
N ASP A 234 16.11 -4.00 -16.13
CA ASP A 234 16.92 -2.83 -16.56
C ASP A 234 16.03 -1.61 -16.83
N PRO A 235 16.33 -0.43 -16.24
CA PRO A 235 15.51 0.76 -16.38
C PRO A 235 15.70 1.41 -17.76
N ILE A 236 14.63 2.03 -18.27
CA ILE A 236 14.60 2.66 -19.60
C ILE A 236 14.88 4.15 -19.43
N ALA A 237 16.10 4.58 -19.76
CA ALA A 237 16.48 6.00 -19.75
C ALA A 237 15.84 6.75 -20.94
N LEU A 238 15.28 7.93 -20.71
CA LEU A 238 14.84 8.82 -21.79
C LEU A 238 16.07 9.35 -22.55
N SER A 239 15.97 9.40 -23.88
CA SER A 239 17.05 9.94 -24.74
C SER A 239 16.51 10.97 -25.72
N LEU A 240 17.18 12.13 -25.77
CA LEU A 240 16.90 13.23 -26.68
C LEU A 240 18.14 13.48 -27.54
N LYS A 241 17.98 13.48 -28.87
CA LYS A 241 19.07 13.79 -29.81
C LYS A 241 20.32 12.89 -29.60
N GLY A 242 20.11 11.65 -29.16
CA GLY A 242 21.18 10.65 -28.91
C GLY A 242 21.93 10.80 -27.58
N LYS A 243 21.44 11.63 -26.65
CA LYS A 243 21.97 11.78 -25.28
C LYS A 243 20.88 11.52 -24.25
N GLU A 244 21.28 11.13 -23.04
CA GLU A 244 20.35 11.00 -21.90
C GLU A 244 19.62 12.33 -21.63
N PHE A 245 18.30 12.27 -21.47
CA PHE A 245 17.45 13.45 -21.32
C PHE A 245 17.72 14.18 -20.00
N GLN A 246 17.88 15.50 -20.08
CA GLN A 246 18.17 16.36 -18.92
C GLN A 246 16.89 17.08 -18.48
N GLY A 247 16.05 16.35 -17.74
CA GLY A 247 14.73 16.78 -17.31
C GLY A 247 13.92 15.64 -16.69
N ASP A 248 12.80 15.96 -16.05
CA ASP A 248 11.99 15.02 -15.27
C ASP A 248 10.82 14.44 -16.08
N ILE A 249 10.59 13.13 -16.01
CA ILE A 249 9.28 12.55 -16.35
C ILE A 249 8.26 13.08 -15.34
N CYS A 250 7.15 13.63 -15.81
CA CYS A 250 6.06 14.10 -14.96
C CYS A 250 4.73 13.37 -15.16
N GLY A 251 4.64 12.43 -16.11
CA GLY A 251 3.46 11.58 -16.26
C GLY A 251 3.54 10.54 -17.37
N PHE A 252 2.59 9.62 -17.36
CA PHE A 252 2.35 8.63 -18.41
C PHE A 252 0.91 8.75 -18.93
N VAL A 253 0.73 8.68 -20.24
CA VAL A 253 -0.59 8.58 -20.88
C VAL A 253 -0.64 7.29 -21.71
N ARG A 254 -1.61 6.41 -21.44
CA ARG A 254 -1.78 5.16 -22.20
C ARG A 254 -2.26 5.47 -23.62
N GLY A 255 -1.59 4.92 -24.63
CA GLY A 255 -1.96 5.01 -26.05
C GLY A 255 -2.69 3.76 -26.54
N GLN A 256 -2.59 3.45 -27.83
CA GLN A 256 -3.09 2.19 -28.41
C GLN A 256 -2.14 1.00 -28.19
N ASP A 257 -2.70 -0.20 -28.07
CA ASP A 257 -1.98 -1.49 -27.98
C ASP A 257 -0.83 -1.49 -26.95
N ASP A 258 0.37 -1.91 -27.35
CA ASP A 258 1.58 -1.95 -26.52
C ASP A 258 2.27 -0.58 -26.34
N TRP A 259 1.58 0.55 -26.58
CA TRP A 259 2.18 1.90 -26.55
C TRP A 259 1.69 2.81 -25.42
N ILE A 260 2.63 3.56 -24.87
CA ILE A 260 2.35 4.70 -23.97
C ILE A 260 3.12 5.94 -24.42
N TYR A 261 2.62 7.09 -24.01
CA TYR A 261 3.29 8.38 -24.15
C TYR A 261 3.85 8.79 -22.80
N VAL A 262 5.17 8.88 -22.74
CA VAL A 262 5.91 9.35 -21.57
C VAL A 262 6.05 10.87 -21.70
N ILE A 263 5.55 11.60 -20.71
CA ILE A 263 5.52 13.06 -20.71
C ILE A 263 6.58 13.56 -19.74
N ALA A 264 7.50 14.39 -20.23
CA ALA A 264 8.65 14.86 -19.47
C ALA A 264 8.94 16.35 -19.70
N VAL A 265 9.54 17.02 -18.72
CA VAL A 265 9.83 18.47 -18.71
C VAL A 265 11.34 18.68 -18.64
N GLY A 266 11.87 19.50 -19.55
CA GLY A 266 13.28 19.89 -19.56
C GLY A 266 13.44 21.35 -19.97
N ALA A 267 14.69 21.82 -20.10
CA ALA A 267 14.96 23.25 -20.27
C ALA A 267 14.31 23.90 -21.52
N GLU A 268 14.23 23.21 -22.66
CA GLU A 268 13.61 23.76 -23.89
C GLU A 268 12.05 23.81 -23.80
N GLY A 269 11.44 23.00 -22.93
CA GLY A 269 9.99 22.80 -22.88
C GLY A 269 9.56 21.44 -22.32
N ALA A 270 8.30 21.08 -22.53
CA ALA A 270 7.79 19.74 -22.26
C ALA A 270 7.88 18.85 -23.52
N TYR A 271 7.91 17.54 -23.33
CA TYR A 271 8.25 16.56 -24.35
C TYR A 271 7.33 15.35 -24.30
N VAL A 272 6.97 14.83 -25.48
CA VAL A 272 6.16 13.61 -25.64
C VAL A 272 7.01 12.52 -26.30
N PHE A 273 7.35 11.48 -25.53
CA PHE A 273 8.13 10.33 -25.99
C PHE A 273 7.23 9.10 -26.19
N PRO A 274 7.16 8.50 -27.39
CA PRO A 274 6.40 7.28 -27.65
C PRO A 274 7.19 6.02 -27.24
N LEU A 275 6.76 5.33 -26.18
CA LEU A 275 7.40 4.12 -25.66
C LEU A 275 6.56 2.88 -26.01
N ASN A 276 7.19 1.86 -26.60
CA ASN A 276 6.60 0.52 -26.66
C ASN A 276 6.92 -0.23 -25.36
N THR A 277 5.89 -0.62 -24.61
CA THR A 277 6.03 -1.24 -23.28
C THR A 277 6.62 -2.65 -23.37
N LYS A 278 6.21 -3.41 -24.39
CA LYS A 278 6.60 -4.80 -24.64
C LYS A 278 8.04 -4.95 -25.09
N GLN A 279 8.47 -4.09 -26.02
CA GLN A 279 9.85 -4.02 -26.52
C GLN A 279 10.78 -3.25 -25.57
N ARG A 280 10.21 -2.42 -24.66
CA ARG A 280 10.91 -1.51 -23.74
C ARG A 280 11.82 -0.50 -24.47
N THR A 281 11.34 0.00 -25.62
CA THR A 281 12.07 0.92 -26.51
C THR A 281 11.21 2.08 -27.00
N PHE A 282 11.81 3.26 -27.11
CA PHE A 282 11.16 4.41 -27.74
C PHE A 282 11.17 4.28 -29.28
N ALA A 283 10.10 4.72 -29.96
CA ALA A 283 10.05 4.71 -31.43
C ALA A 283 10.95 5.78 -32.07
N ASN A 284 11.05 6.94 -31.42
CA ASN A 284 11.70 8.13 -31.94
C ASN A 284 12.90 8.53 -31.09
N VAL A 285 13.98 8.99 -31.73
CA VAL A 285 15.08 9.76 -31.08
C VAL A 285 14.77 11.27 -31.00
N GLU A 286 13.70 11.70 -31.66
CA GLU A 286 13.14 13.05 -31.63
C GLU A 286 11.67 12.99 -31.13
N PRO A 287 11.43 13.28 -29.83
CA PRO A 287 10.08 13.46 -29.28
C PRO A 287 9.42 14.73 -29.83
N VAL A 288 8.11 14.88 -29.61
CA VAL A 288 7.44 16.17 -29.86
C VAL A 288 7.82 17.14 -28.74
N LEU A 289 8.44 18.26 -29.10
CA LEU A 289 8.68 19.40 -28.20
C LEU A 289 7.41 20.28 -28.15
N ILE A 290 6.93 20.51 -26.94
CA ILE A 290 5.97 21.56 -26.58
C ILE A 290 6.82 22.68 -25.95
N PRO A 291 7.22 23.71 -26.73
CA PRO A 291 8.22 24.68 -26.29
C PRO A 291 7.73 25.53 -25.11
N HIS A 292 8.64 25.86 -24.19
CA HIS A 292 8.40 26.82 -23.12
C HIS A 292 8.00 28.20 -23.71
N PRO A 293 7.03 28.97 -23.16
CA PRO A 293 6.59 30.24 -23.77
C PRO A 293 7.71 31.27 -24.02
N ASP A 294 8.63 31.43 -23.07
CA ASP A 294 9.82 32.28 -23.25
C ASP A 294 10.94 31.66 -24.15
N TYR A 295 10.82 30.42 -24.65
CA TYR A 295 11.86 29.78 -25.47
C TYR A 295 11.84 30.25 -26.92
N LYS A 296 12.89 30.98 -27.33
CA LYS A 296 12.98 31.63 -28.65
C LYS A 296 13.95 30.94 -29.61
N GLY A 297 14.05 29.60 -29.53
CA GLY A 297 14.85 28.79 -30.47
C GLY A 297 16.37 28.99 -30.35
N GLY A 298 16.87 29.23 -29.14
CA GLY A 298 18.29 29.45 -28.83
C GLY A 298 18.73 28.71 -27.58
N GLU A 299 19.76 29.20 -26.89
CA GLU A 299 20.16 28.66 -25.59
C GLU A 299 19.05 28.87 -24.54
N ALA A 300 18.79 27.86 -23.72
CA ALA A 300 17.73 27.85 -22.70
C ALA A 300 18.08 28.67 -21.43
N THR A 301 18.95 29.67 -21.54
CA THR A 301 19.49 30.44 -20.42
C THR A 301 18.47 31.42 -19.86
N GLY A 302 18.15 31.30 -18.56
CA GLY A 302 17.22 32.19 -17.86
C GLY A 302 15.75 31.81 -17.99
N LEU A 303 15.44 30.61 -18.48
CA LEU A 303 14.11 30.02 -18.37
C LEU A 303 13.86 29.56 -16.94
N ASP A 304 12.68 29.89 -16.41
CA ASP A 304 12.24 29.58 -15.05
C ASP A 304 11.14 28.51 -15.14
N PRO A 305 11.46 27.23 -14.85
CA PRO A 305 10.48 26.14 -14.97
C PRO A 305 9.46 26.12 -13.83
N GLU A 306 9.61 26.92 -12.77
CA GLU A 306 8.60 27.07 -11.71
C GLU A 306 7.57 28.16 -12.05
N LYS A 307 7.99 29.17 -12.82
CA LYS A 307 7.11 30.25 -13.32
C LYS A 307 6.00 29.75 -14.23
N TYR A 308 6.18 28.64 -14.94
CA TYR A 308 5.29 28.19 -16.01
C TYR A 308 4.56 26.85 -15.74
N PRO A 309 3.42 26.63 -16.42
CA PRO A 309 2.64 25.40 -16.37
C PRO A 309 3.19 24.35 -17.36
N TRP A 310 3.19 23.07 -16.95
CA TRP A 310 3.73 21.97 -17.76
C TRP A 310 2.70 20.87 -18.05
N PRO A 311 2.46 20.51 -19.32
CA PRO A 311 1.58 19.38 -19.65
C PRO A 311 2.13 18.10 -19.03
N CYS A 312 1.38 17.47 -18.12
CA CYS A 312 1.85 16.31 -17.33
C CYS A 312 0.79 15.22 -17.12
N ARG A 313 -0.52 15.52 -17.27
CA ARG A 313 -1.60 14.51 -17.28
C ARG A 313 -2.49 14.73 -18.50
N GLY A 314 -3.11 13.67 -18.99
CA GLY A 314 -3.98 13.75 -20.16
C GLY A 314 -4.53 12.41 -20.62
N VAL A 315 -5.19 12.42 -21.78
CA VAL A 315 -5.75 11.23 -22.42
C VAL A 315 -5.38 11.17 -23.90
N ALA A 316 -5.25 9.95 -24.43
CA ALA A 316 -5.16 9.68 -25.87
C ALA A 316 -6.55 9.41 -26.46
N VAL A 317 -6.80 9.89 -27.68
CA VAL A 317 -8.04 9.63 -28.44
C VAL A 317 -7.69 9.34 -29.89
N GLN A 318 -8.21 8.22 -30.40
CA GLN A 318 -8.19 7.90 -31.83
C GLN A 318 -9.42 8.48 -32.52
N LYS A 319 -9.21 9.39 -33.48
CA LYS A 319 -10.25 9.98 -34.31
C LYS A 319 -10.04 9.55 -35.77
N GLY A 320 -10.73 8.46 -36.15
CA GLY A 320 -10.59 7.86 -37.47
C GLY A 320 -9.21 7.23 -37.68
N GLN A 321 -8.37 7.87 -38.51
CA GLN A 321 -6.99 7.44 -38.80
C GLN A 321 -5.93 8.31 -38.10
N ARG A 322 -6.33 9.22 -37.21
CA ARG A 322 -5.45 10.16 -36.51
C ARG A 322 -5.55 9.97 -35.01
N GLU A 323 -4.43 10.13 -34.32
CA GLU A 323 -4.31 9.98 -32.86
C GLU A 323 -3.95 11.33 -32.23
N PHE A 324 -4.62 11.67 -31.13
CA PHE A 324 -4.44 12.94 -30.44
C PHE A 324 -4.29 12.76 -28.93
N LEU A 325 -3.34 13.48 -28.33
CA LEU A 325 -3.21 13.66 -26.89
C LEU A 325 -3.82 14.99 -26.46
N TYR A 326 -4.60 14.95 -25.38
CA TYR A 326 -5.16 16.12 -24.70
C TYR A 326 -4.49 16.25 -23.35
N LEU A 327 -3.49 17.13 -23.25
CA LEU A 327 -2.62 17.27 -22.08
C LEU A 327 -2.99 18.53 -21.28
N ILE A 328 -3.35 18.36 -20.02
CA ILE A 328 -3.56 19.45 -19.05
C ILE A 328 -2.20 19.88 -18.48
N ALA A 329 -1.97 21.19 -18.38
CA ALA A 329 -0.74 21.74 -17.83
C ALA A 329 -0.81 22.10 -16.34
N PHE A 330 0.27 21.79 -15.60
CA PHE A 330 0.40 21.90 -14.15
C PHE A 330 1.58 22.82 -13.80
N LYS A 331 1.32 23.91 -13.06
CA LYS A 331 2.38 24.82 -12.61
C LYS A 331 3.05 24.33 -11.33
N GLY A 332 4.40 24.33 -11.37
CA GLY A 332 5.28 24.09 -10.24
C GLY A 332 5.63 22.62 -10.00
N ALA A 333 6.93 22.33 -9.95
CA ALA A 333 7.42 21.21 -9.17
C ALA A 333 7.37 21.63 -7.70
N GLY A 334 6.42 21.11 -6.93
CA GLY A 334 6.55 21.12 -5.46
C GLY A 334 6.11 22.35 -4.67
N SER A 335 5.30 23.26 -5.22
CA SER A 335 4.53 24.20 -4.39
C SER A 335 3.05 24.26 -4.81
N LEU A 336 2.31 23.24 -4.36
CA LEU A 336 0.91 23.02 -4.73
C LEU A 336 -0.04 24.12 -4.26
N THR A 337 0.37 24.88 -3.23
CA THR A 337 -0.31 26.08 -2.69
C THR A 337 -0.66 27.14 -3.74
N ASN A 338 0.15 27.26 -4.81
CA ASN A 338 -0.07 28.22 -5.90
C ASN A 338 -0.38 27.54 -7.25
N SER A 339 -0.69 26.23 -7.21
CA SER A 339 -0.88 25.45 -8.43
C SER A 339 -2.31 25.63 -8.96
N ALA A 340 -2.50 26.63 -9.82
CA ALA A 340 -3.54 26.60 -10.84
C ALA A 340 -3.02 25.85 -12.09
N PRO A 341 -3.88 25.13 -12.83
CA PRO A 341 -3.62 24.69 -14.18
C PRO A 341 -3.74 25.84 -15.16
N TYR A 342 -3.01 25.71 -16.26
CA TYR A 342 -3.10 26.59 -17.43
C TYR A 342 -3.12 25.64 -18.66
N PRO A 343 -2.65 25.98 -19.88
CA PRO A 343 -3.29 25.52 -21.12
C PRO A 343 -3.55 24.02 -21.25
N LEU A 344 -4.67 23.71 -21.92
CA LEU A 344 -4.84 22.41 -22.56
C LEU A 344 -4.00 22.40 -23.85
N VAL A 345 -3.03 21.51 -23.94
CA VAL A 345 -2.22 21.31 -25.15
C VAL A 345 -2.75 20.11 -25.91
N ILE A 346 -3.07 20.31 -27.19
CA ILE A 346 -3.53 19.26 -28.10
C ILE A 346 -2.35 18.88 -29.00
N VAL A 347 -1.92 17.62 -28.95
CA VAL A 347 -0.80 17.09 -29.75
C VAL A 347 -1.31 15.98 -30.64
N GLU A 348 -1.07 16.06 -31.95
CA GLU A 348 -1.28 14.94 -32.86
C GLU A 348 -0.07 14.00 -32.81
N THR A 349 -0.33 12.73 -32.53
CA THR A 349 0.68 11.67 -32.40
C THR A 349 0.62 10.62 -33.50
N THR A 350 -0.27 10.81 -34.50
CA THR A 350 -0.42 9.96 -35.70
C THR A 350 0.93 9.56 -36.29
N GLY A 351 1.25 8.26 -36.25
CA GLY A 351 2.48 7.69 -36.81
C GLY A 351 3.72 7.77 -35.91
N MET A 352 3.65 8.35 -34.72
CA MET A 352 4.78 8.36 -33.76
C MET A 352 5.25 6.97 -33.35
N THR A 353 4.33 5.99 -33.30
CA THR A 353 4.63 4.57 -33.06
C THR A 353 5.43 3.90 -34.20
N SER A 354 5.60 4.60 -35.34
CA SER A 354 6.30 4.12 -36.54
C SER A 354 7.53 4.96 -36.92
N GLY A 355 8.01 5.84 -36.03
CA GLY A 355 9.22 6.66 -36.24
C GLY A 355 8.98 8.07 -36.77
N ALA A 356 7.74 8.51 -36.96
CA ALA A 356 7.41 9.86 -37.44
C ALA A 356 7.32 10.87 -36.28
N THR A 357 7.72 12.12 -36.50
CA THR A 357 7.53 13.18 -35.50
C THR A 357 6.07 13.64 -35.48
N GLY A 358 5.43 13.61 -34.31
CA GLY A 358 4.12 14.22 -34.11
C GLY A 358 4.17 15.76 -34.11
N LYS A 359 3.03 16.42 -33.87
CA LYS A 359 2.98 17.89 -33.85
C LYS A 359 2.01 18.44 -32.80
N VAL A 360 2.35 19.58 -32.21
CA VAL A 360 1.36 20.40 -31.50
C VAL A 360 0.33 20.91 -32.50
N VAL A 361 -0.95 20.71 -32.21
CA VAL A 361 -2.09 21.18 -33.02
C VAL A 361 -2.51 22.56 -32.55
N VAL A 362 -2.71 22.72 -31.23
CA VAL A 362 -3.05 23.99 -30.60
C VAL A 362 -2.72 23.94 -29.10
N THR A 363 -2.34 25.09 -28.56
CA THR A 363 -2.28 25.37 -27.12
C THR A 363 -3.48 26.26 -26.78
N LEU A 364 -4.35 25.82 -25.89
CA LEU A 364 -5.56 26.56 -25.49
C LEU A 364 -5.34 27.17 -24.10
N ASP A 365 -4.93 28.45 -24.10
CA ASP A 365 -4.75 29.32 -22.94
C ASP A 365 -5.74 30.49 -22.98
N GLN A 366 -5.63 31.40 -22.00
CA GLN A 366 -6.42 32.61 -21.87
C GLN A 366 -6.28 33.60 -23.04
N GLU A 367 -5.17 33.60 -23.79
CA GLU A 367 -4.99 34.47 -24.95
C GLU A 367 -5.74 33.93 -26.17
N GLN A 368 -5.81 32.60 -26.32
CA GLN A 368 -6.59 31.94 -27.37
C GLN A 368 -8.07 31.82 -27.03
N ASN A 369 -8.42 31.57 -25.76
CA ASN A 369 -9.78 31.28 -25.32
C ASN A 369 -9.94 31.53 -23.80
N GLU A 370 -10.76 32.54 -23.44
CA GLU A 370 -11.07 32.94 -22.06
C GLU A 370 -11.61 31.79 -21.18
N PHE A 371 -12.12 30.70 -21.76
CA PHE A 371 -12.45 29.50 -20.99
C PHE A 371 -11.23 28.93 -20.25
N PHE A 372 -10.04 28.94 -20.85
CA PHE A 372 -8.80 28.40 -20.26
C PHE A 372 -8.02 29.49 -19.51
N SER A 373 -8.73 30.27 -18.68
CA SER A 373 -8.15 31.36 -17.89
C SER A 373 -7.22 30.89 -16.77
N SER A 374 -6.39 31.81 -16.28
CA SER A 374 -5.49 31.66 -15.13
C SER A 374 -6.12 31.17 -13.84
N ASP A 375 -7.44 31.31 -13.73
CA ASP A 375 -8.19 31.23 -12.49
C ASP A 375 -9.00 29.91 -12.38
N ARG A 376 -9.20 29.20 -13.50
CA ARG A 376 -9.86 27.87 -13.49
C ARG A 376 -8.93 26.79 -12.98
N ILE A 377 -9.52 25.78 -12.33
CA ILE A 377 -8.76 24.61 -11.82
C ILE A 377 -9.14 23.31 -12.56
N LEU A 378 -9.01 23.35 -13.90
CA LEU A 378 -9.09 22.21 -14.82
C LEU A 378 -7.95 21.21 -14.60
N ARG A 379 -8.23 20.04 -14.02
CA ARG A 379 -7.18 19.18 -13.43
C ARG A 379 -7.27 17.69 -13.71
N GLY A 380 -8.43 17.21 -14.13
CA GLY A 380 -8.61 15.84 -14.57
C GLY A 380 -9.11 15.81 -16.02
N ALA A 381 -8.63 14.83 -16.80
CA ALA A 381 -9.08 14.56 -18.16
C ALA A 381 -9.56 13.10 -18.27
N ALA A 382 -10.68 12.87 -18.95
CA ALA A 382 -11.20 11.56 -19.28
C ALA A 382 -11.82 11.55 -20.69
N THR A 383 -12.05 10.38 -21.28
CA THR A 383 -12.64 10.27 -22.62
C THR A 383 -13.38 8.94 -22.80
N ASP A 384 -14.45 8.95 -23.59
CA ASP A 384 -15.16 7.77 -24.09
C ASP A 384 -14.74 7.40 -25.54
N GLY A 385 -13.70 8.06 -26.08
CA GLY A 385 -13.25 7.95 -27.47
C GLY A 385 -14.00 8.86 -28.46
N GLN A 386 -15.08 9.54 -28.05
CA GLN A 386 -15.84 10.49 -28.88
C GLN A 386 -15.83 11.92 -28.33
N LYS A 387 -15.84 12.04 -27.00
CA LYS A 387 -15.79 13.29 -26.24
C LYS A 387 -14.57 13.35 -25.33
N LEU A 388 -14.14 14.56 -25.03
CA LEU A 388 -13.20 14.88 -23.96
C LEU A 388 -14.00 15.41 -22.76
N PHE A 389 -13.75 14.87 -21.58
CA PHE A 389 -14.31 15.36 -20.32
C PHE A 389 -13.19 15.98 -19.50
N LEU A 390 -13.33 17.26 -19.15
CA LEU A 390 -12.42 17.98 -18.27
C LEU A 390 -13.13 18.27 -16.94
N LEU A 391 -12.43 18.10 -15.82
CA LEU A 391 -12.95 18.39 -14.47
C LEU A 391 -12.30 19.66 -13.91
N GLU A 392 -13.13 20.62 -13.50
CA GLU A 392 -12.76 21.72 -12.61
C GLU A 392 -13.15 21.40 -11.15
N ALA A 393 -12.29 21.74 -10.19
CA ALA A 393 -12.53 21.52 -8.75
C ALA A 393 -13.15 22.75 -8.05
N SER A 394 -14.01 22.53 -7.04
CA SER A 394 -14.73 23.59 -6.30
C SER A 394 -13.83 24.61 -5.58
N TRP A 395 -12.55 24.29 -5.37
CA TRP A 395 -11.60 25.22 -4.76
C TRP A 395 -10.97 26.23 -5.74
N SER A 396 -11.41 26.26 -7.02
CA SER A 396 -10.98 27.28 -8.00
C SER A 396 -11.39 28.71 -7.64
N LYS A 397 -12.34 28.88 -6.72
CA LYS A 397 -13.03 30.16 -6.40
C LYS A 397 -13.93 30.68 -7.52
N LEU A 398 -14.01 29.99 -8.66
CA LEU A 398 -14.94 30.30 -9.76
C LEU A 398 -16.21 29.46 -9.75
N VAL A 399 -16.17 28.27 -9.15
CA VAL A 399 -17.30 27.33 -9.04
C VAL A 399 -17.48 26.88 -7.59
N GLU A 400 -18.73 26.78 -7.10
CA GLU A 400 -19.05 26.31 -5.74
C GLU A 400 -18.95 24.78 -5.59
N LYS A 401 -18.81 24.06 -6.71
CA LYS A 401 -18.83 22.60 -6.82
C LYS A 401 -17.82 22.16 -7.88
N ASN A 402 -17.49 20.88 -7.89
CA ASN A 402 -16.71 20.29 -8.97
C ASN A 402 -17.57 20.33 -10.25
N THR A 403 -17.10 20.93 -11.33
CA THR A 403 -17.87 21.06 -12.59
C THR A 403 -17.18 20.25 -13.69
N VAL A 404 -17.94 19.37 -14.34
CA VAL A 404 -17.50 18.61 -15.52
C VAL A 404 -17.86 19.37 -16.78
N TYR A 405 -16.90 19.48 -17.69
CA TYR A 405 -17.05 20.06 -19.02
C TYR A 405 -16.86 18.97 -20.07
N ALA A 406 -17.90 18.69 -20.86
CA ALA A 406 -17.88 17.75 -21.96
C ALA A 406 -17.69 18.50 -23.29
N PHE A 407 -16.68 18.09 -24.05
CA PHE A 407 -16.34 18.65 -25.35
C PHE A 407 -16.49 17.60 -26.45
N SER A 408 -17.07 17.99 -27.58
CA SER A 408 -17.02 17.20 -28.81
C SER A 408 -15.64 17.34 -29.47
N ILE A 409 -15.09 16.23 -29.95
CA ILE A 409 -13.78 16.19 -30.64
C ILE A 409 -14.00 16.20 -32.16
N ASN A 410 -13.36 17.15 -32.86
CA ASN A 410 -13.38 17.28 -34.33
C ASN A 410 -12.36 16.36 -35.01
N ASP A 411 -12.50 16.15 -36.32
CA ASP A 411 -11.59 15.30 -37.13
C ASP A 411 -10.16 15.89 -37.30
N ASP A 412 -9.96 17.13 -36.87
CA ASP A 412 -8.66 17.80 -36.78
C ASP A 412 -8.01 17.77 -35.39
N GLY A 413 -8.70 17.20 -34.40
CA GLY A 413 -8.30 17.16 -32.99
C GLY A 413 -8.73 18.39 -32.19
N THR A 414 -9.30 19.43 -32.82
CA THR A 414 -9.85 20.57 -32.09
C THR A 414 -11.11 20.18 -31.32
N ILE A 415 -11.47 20.98 -30.30
CA ILE A 415 -12.58 20.70 -29.39
C ILE A 415 -13.60 21.84 -29.39
N ALA A 416 -14.88 21.47 -29.22
CA ALA A 416 -15.98 22.40 -29.01
C ALA A 416 -16.76 22.00 -27.76
N LEU A 417 -17.06 22.97 -26.87
CA LEU A 417 -17.85 22.72 -25.66
C LEU A 417 -19.28 22.30 -26.05
N ASP A 418 -19.70 21.14 -25.58
CA ASP A 418 -21.02 20.55 -25.83
C ASP A 418 -21.94 20.72 -24.61
N LYS A 419 -21.44 20.41 -23.41
CA LYS A 419 -22.21 20.51 -22.18
C LYS A 419 -21.32 20.74 -20.94
N GLN A 420 -21.91 21.29 -19.89
CA GLN A 420 -21.34 21.31 -18.54
C GLN A 420 -22.37 20.84 -17.51
N TRP A 421 -21.91 20.29 -16.37
CA TRP A 421 -22.75 19.98 -15.21
C TRP A 421 -21.94 19.93 -13.91
N ASP A 422 -22.60 20.14 -12.78
CA ASP A 422 -21.96 20.11 -11.46
C ASP A 422 -22.04 18.72 -10.81
N SER A 423 -21.07 18.47 -9.93
CA SER A 423 -20.91 17.26 -9.13
C SER A 423 -20.97 17.59 -7.62
N GLY A 424 -20.29 16.82 -6.78
CA GLY A 424 -20.07 17.14 -5.38
C GLY A 424 -19.02 18.25 -5.20
N THR A 425 -18.47 18.33 -3.99
CA THR A 425 -17.42 19.27 -3.60
C THR A 425 -16.04 18.61 -3.58
N ALA A 426 -15.02 19.45 -3.53
CA ALA A 426 -13.65 19.13 -3.16
C ALA A 426 -13.14 20.20 -2.19
N GLU A 427 -13.27 19.94 -0.89
CA GLU A 427 -12.75 20.75 0.20
C GLU A 427 -11.56 20.04 0.86
N ASP A 428 -10.34 20.53 0.63
CA ASP A 428 -9.16 20.02 1.35
C ASP A 428 -9.24 20.40 2.83
N THR A 429 -9.83 19.49 3.59
CA THR A 429 -10.24 19.63 4.99
C THR A 429 -9.47 18.68 5.91
N CYS A 430 -8.40 18.05 5.41
CA CYS A 430 -7.48 17.24 6.19
C CYS A 430 -6.15 17.95 6.50
N ASP A 431 -6.21 19.28 6.68
CA ASP A 431 -5.07 20.17 6.95
C ASP A 431 -3.88 19.97 5.99
N SER A 432 -4.16 19.57 4.73
CA SER A 432 -3.12 19.41 3.72
C SER A 432 -2.72 20.78 3.18
N THR A 433 -1.41 21.01 3.08
CA THR A 433 -0.84 22.23 2.48
C THR A 433 -0.91 22.24 0.95
N SER A 434 -1.61 21.28 0.36
CA SER A 434 -1.54 20.93 -1.06
C SER A 434 -2.94 20.61 -1.57
N ASN A 435 -3.72 21.65 -1.92
CA ASN A 435 -5.08 21.49 -2.42
C ASN A 435 -5.15 20.42 -3.52
N TRP A 436 -5.63 19.24 -3.19
CA TRP A 436 -5.69 18.14 -4.14
C TRP A 436 -6.97 18.16 -4.96
N VAL A 437 -6.94 17.44 -6.06
CA VAL A 437 -7.98 17.49 -7.06
C VAL A 437 -8.80 16.21 -6.99
N PRO A 438 -10.14 16.30 -7.02
CA PRO A 438 -10.99 15.16 -7.34
C PRO A 438 -10.55 14.46 -8.64
N ALA A 439 -10.61 13.13 -8.66
CA ALA A 439 -10.36 12.37 -9.88
C ALA A 439 -11.56 12.42 -10.85
N ILE A 440 -11.28 12.28 -12.15
CA ILE A 440 -12.28 11.95 -13.17
C ILE A 440 -11.77 10.77 -13.99
N THR A 441 -12.67 9.88 -14.39
CA THR A 441 -12.38 8.81 -15.35
C THR A 441 -13.63 8.49 -16.17
N VAL A 442 -13.48 7.69 -17.22
CA VAL A 442 -14.60 7.06 -17.92
C VAL A 442 -14.49 5.55 -17.77
N VAL A 443 -15.60 4.91 -17.42
CA VAL A 443 -15.71 3.44 -17.32
C VAL A 443 -16.82 2.93 -18.22
N SER A 444 -16.73 1.67 -18.65
CA SER A 444 -17.84 0.98 -19.30
C SER A 444 -18.66 0.25 -18.25
N TRP A 445 -19.92 0.64 -18.06
CA TRP A 445 -20.81 0.03 -17.08
C TRP A 445 -22.25 0.00 -17.63
N GLY A 446 -22.96 -1.12 -17.43
CA GLY A 446 -24.23 -1.38 -18.11
C GLY A 446 -24.09 -1.42 -19.64
N GLY A 447 -22.92 -1.84 -20.16
CA GLY A 447 -22.63 -1.90 -21.60
C GLY A 447 -22.50 -0.56 -22.31
N SER A 448 -22.33 0.55 -21.57
CA SER A 448 -22.23 1.90 -22.13
C SER A 448 -21.29 2.79 -21.31
N PRO A 449 -20.59 3.78 -21.93
CA PRO A 449 -19.66 4.65 -21.21
C PRO A 449 -20.34 5.48 -20.12
N LYS A 450 -19.58 5.78 -19.06
CA LYS A 450 -20.01 6.52 -17.88
C LYS A 450 -18.90 7.45 -17.43
N VAL A 451 -19.22 8.69 -17.10
CA VAL A 451 -18.27 9.63 -16.50
C VAL A 451 -18.33 9.43 -14.99
N VAL A 452 -17.19 9.16 -14.37
CA VAL A 452 -17.07 8.92 -12.93
C VAL A 452 -16.23 10.03 -12.33
N VAL A 453 -16.75 10.68 -11.29
CA VAL A 453 -16.14 11.83 -10.62
C VAL A 453 -15.98 11.50 -9.15
N GLY A 454 -14.75 11.59 -8.64
CA GLY A 454 -14.49 11.58 -7.20
C GLY A 454 -14.88 12.92 -6.59
N ASN A 455 -15.36 12.93 -5.36
CA ASN A 455 -15.64 14.14 -4.59
C ASN A 455 -15.07 13.97 -3.16
N ASP A 456 -15.45 14.86 -2.24
CA ASP A 456 -15.08 14.74 -0.82
C ASP A 456 -15.58 13.44 -0.19
N ASP A 457 -16.90 13.25 -0.15
CA ASP A 457 -17.55 12.22 0.64
C ASP A 457 -18.13 11.09 -0.23
N ASP A 458 -17.86 11.12 -1.54
CA ASP A 458 -18.49 10.23 -2.50
C ASP A 458 -17.72 10.02 -3.82
N ILE A 459 -18.17 9.00 -4.56
CA ILE A 459 -17.96 8.87 -6.01
C ILE A 459 -19.32 9.05 -6.71
N SER A 460 -19.43 10.03 -7.60
CA SER A 460 -20.65 10.30 -8.37
C SER A 460 -20.50 9.81 -9.81
N VAL A 461 -21.51 9.08 -10.31
CA VAL A 461 -21.49 8.37 -11.60
C VAL A 461 -22.57 8.91 -12.53
N TYR A 462 -22.15 9.35 -13.72
CA TYR A 462 -22.98 10.04 -14.72
C TYR A 462 -23.03 9.27 -16.05
N GLN A 463 -24.10 9.47 -16.80
CA GLN A 463 -24.10 9.24 -18.25
C GLN A 463 -23.19 10.26 -18.95
N VAL A 464 -22.77 9.98 -20.19
CA VAL A 464 -22.00 10.90 -21.05
C VAL A 464 -22.76 12.16 -21.50
N ASP A 465 -24.03 12.28 -21.10
CA ASP A 465 -24.85 13.49 -21.22
C ASP A 465 -24.96 14.29 -19.91
N GLY A 466 -24.26 13.89 -18.83
CA GLY A 466 -24.30 14.56 -17.54
C GLY A 466 -25.50 14.23 -16.65
N THR A 467 -26.34 13.26 -17.02
CA THR A 467 -27.38 12.73 -16.13
C THR A 467 -26.75 11.90 -15.02
N LEU A 468 -26.88 12.31 -13.76
CA LEU A 468 -26.45 11.54 -12.59
C LEU A 468 -27.27 10.23 -12.50
N ILE A 469 -26.58 9.11 -12.28
CA ILE A 469 -27.18 7.77 -12.17
C ILE A 469 -27.10 7.26 -10.73
N SER A 470 -25.91 7.33 -10.15
CA SER A 470 -25.63 6.74 -8.84
C SER A 470 -24.59 7.57 -8.09
N LYS A 471 -24.60 7.44 -6.76
CA LYS A 471 -23.74 8.16 -5.83
C LYS A 471 -23.30 7.19 -4.73
N ILE A 472 -22.00 6.89 -4.68
CA ILE A 472 -21.40 5.92 -3.76
C ILE A 472 -20.80 6.69 -2.59
N ASP A 473 -21.28 6.45 -1.37
CA ASP A 473 -20.69 7.01 -0.14
C ASP A 473 -19.28 6.40 0.10
N THR A 474 -18.27 7.25 0.25
CA THR A 474 -16.88 6.83 0.51
C THR A 474 -16.37 7.16 1.91
N THR A 475 -17.18 7.83 2.75
CA THR A 475 -16.76 8.39 4.06
C THR A 475 -16.14 7.36 5.01
N LYS A 476 -16.53 6.08 4.89
CA LYS A 476 -15.96 4.95 5.65
C LYS A 476 -14.47 4.70 5.36
N TYR A 477 -14.05 4.92 4.11
CA TYR A 477 -12.71 4.59 3.60
C TYR A 477 -11.75 5.79 3.65
N GLY A 478 -12.30 7.00 3.48
CA GLY A 478 -11.59 8.26 3.48
C GLY A 478 -12.42 9.39 2.89
N ARG A 479 -11.79 10.53 2.64
CA ARG A 479 -12.38 11.70 1.96
C ARG A 479 -11.47 12.22 0.85
N LEU A 480 -12.02 13.04 -0.04
CA LEU A 480 -11.36 13.65 -1.20
C LEU A 480 -10.72 12.58 -2.11
N ILE A 481 -11.52 11.98 -2.99
CA ILE A 481 -11.10 10.93 -3.93
C ILE A 481 -10.21 11.53 -5.04
N THR A 482 -8.88 11.38 -4.92
CA THR A 482 -7.88 12.08 -5.77
C THR A 482 -7.34 11.27 -6.94
N SER A 483 -7.52 9.95 -6.93
CA SER A 483 -7.00 9.09 -7.99
C SER A 483 -7.92 7.90 -8.25
N PHE A 484 -8.00 7.51 -9.52
CA PHE A 484 -8.76 6.35 -10.00
C PHE A 484 -7.83 5.42 -10.79
N SER A 485 -7.99 4.10 -10.61
CA SER A 485 -7.37 3.10 -11.47
C SER A 485 -8.42 2.05 -11.87
N LEU A 486 -8.54 1.79 -13.16
CA LEU A 486 -9.40 0.72 -13.67
C LEU A 486 -8.58 -0.57 -13.78
N SER A 487 -9.10 -1.66 -13.23
CA SER A 487 -8.58 -3.02 -13.45
C SER A 487 -8.33 -3.34 -14.94
N PRO A 488 -7.34 -4.18 -15.29
CA PRO A 488 -7.01 -4.51 -16.67
C PRO A 488 -8.16 -5.13 -17.49
N ASP A 489 -9.12 -5.79 -16.82
CA ASP A 489 -10.29 -6.40 -17.44
C ASP A 489 -11.54 -5.50 -17.42
N GLY A 490 -11.43 -4.29 -16.89
CA GLY A 490 -12.49 -3.28 -16.82
C GLY A 490 -13.59 -3.55 -15.79
N LYS A 491 -13.49 -4.59 -14.95
CA LYS A 491 -14.59 -5.00 -14.05
C LYS A 491 -14.65 -4.24 -12.73
N VAL A 492 -13.49 -3.86 -12.19
CA VAL A 492 -13.36 -3.14 -10.91
C VAL A 492 -12.69 -1.78 -11.12
N LEU A 493 -13.29 -0.74 -10.56
CA LEU A 493 -12.69 0.58 -10.41
C LEU A 493 -12.15 0.73 -8.98
N TYR A 494 -10.86 1.03 -8.87
CA TYR A 494 -10.20 1.38 -7.62
C TYR A 494 -10.18 2.91 -7.48
N ALA A 495 -10.51 3.41 -6.28
CA ALA A 495 -10.49 4.83 -5.98
C ALA A 495 -9.75 5.11 -4.68
N MET A 496 -8.77 6.03 -4.73
CA MET A 496 -7.94 6.38 -3.58
C MET A 496 -8.40 7.71 -2.98
N PRO A 497 -8.89 7.74 -1.72
CA PRO A 497 -9.04 8.98 -0.97
C PRO A 497 -7.67 9.59 -0.67
N ASN A 498 -7.60 10.89 -0.42
CA ASN A 498 -6.38 11.56 0.07
C ASN A 498 -6.47 11.84 1.57
N CYS A 499 -7.65 12.26 2.03
CA CYS A 499 -7.93 12.51 3.42
C CYS A 499 -8.36 11.19 4.10
N LYS A 500 -7.91 10.96 5.33
CA LYS A 500 -8.34 9.81 6.15
C LYS A 500 -9.83 9.89 6.51
N SER A 501 -10.43 8.77 6.86
CA SER A 501 -11.77 8.70 7.46
C SER A 501 -11.71 9.09 8.94
N ALA A 502 -12.65 9.93 9.37
CA ALA A 502 -12.78 10.33 10.78
C ALA A 502 -13.40 9.24 11.69
N SER A 503 -13.70 8.05 11.16
CA SER A 503 -14.56 7.04 11.81
C SER A 503 -13.88 6.09 12.79
N VAL A 504 -12.54 5.95 12.79
CA VAL A 504 -11.79 5.04 13.67
C VAL A 504 -10.50 5.70 14.18
N LYS A 505 -10.02 5.25 15.35
CA LYS A 505 -8.87 5.80 16.08
C LYS A 505 -8.06 4.71 16.80
N ALA A 506 -7.31 3.89 16.06
CA ALA A 506 -6.38 2.92 16.67
C ALA A 506 -5.17 3.65 17.28
N LYS A 507 -4.59 3.16 18.39
CA LYS A 507 -3.62 3.96 19.19
C LYS A 507 -2.21 3.37 19.24
N VAL A 508 -1.38 3.79 18.28
CA VAL A 508 0.03 3.37 18.17
C VAL A 508 0.96 4.27 19.00
N LEU A 509 1.96 3.65 19.62
CA LEU A 509 3.05 4.32 20.33
C LEU A 509 4.03 4.96 19.35
N THR A 510 4.36 6.23 19.56
CA THR A 510 5.57 6.83 18.96
C THR A 510 6.81 6.16 19.53
N GLY A 511 7.81 5.96 18.67
CA GLY A 511 9.09 5.41 19.10
C GLY A 511 9.76 6.30 20.16
N VAL A 512 10.31 5.66 21.21
CA VAL A 512 11.14 6.24 22.28
C VAL A 512 10.46 7.29 23.20
N LYS A 513 9.68 8.24 22.67
CA LYS A 513 9.02 9.32 23.43
C LYS A 513 7.71 8.90 24.11
N GLY A 514 7.10 7.79 23.69
CA GLY A 514 5.98 7.16 24.40
C GLY A 514 4.64 7.89 24.34
N SER A 515 4.50 8.93 23.52
CA SER A 515 3.17 9.46 23.17
C SER A 515 2.40 8.45 22.31
N ARG A 516 1.07 8.49 22.36
CA ARG A 516 0.22 7.72 21.44
C ARG A 516 -0.31 8.65 20.36
N VAL A 517 -0.29 8.20 19.12
CA VAL A 517 -0.97 8.84 17.99
C VAL A 517 -2.26 8.09 17.73
N ASP A 518 -3.32 8.81 17.35
CA ASP A 518 -4.49 8.18 16.74
C ASP A 518 -4.16 7.84 15.26
N LEU A 519 -4.47 6.61 14.85
CA LEU A 519 -4.54 6.16 13.47
C LEU A 519 -5.98 6.33 13.01
N ASP A 520 -6.20 7.19 12.01
CA ASP A 520 -7.52 7.38 11.40
C ASP A 520 -7.56 6.64 10.06
N ARG A 521 -8.59 5.83 9.85
CA ARG A 521 -8.71 4.84 8.75
C ARG A 521 -8.33 5.42 7.39
N HIS A 522 -7.57 4.66 6.61
CA HIS A 522 -7.33 4.96 5.21
C HIS A 522 -7.36 3.67 4.37
N ALA A 523 -8.31 3.57 3.43
CA ALA A 523 -8.43 2.41 2.55
C ALA A 523 -8.78 2.80 1.09
N ILE A 524 -8.33 2.00 0.12
CA ILE A 524 -8.78 2.11 -1.28
C ILE A 524 -10.22 1.62 -1.37
N VAL A 525 -11.09 2.40 -2.02
CA VAL A 525 -12.46 2.00 -2.34
C VAL A 525 -12.44 1.08 -3.56
N GLU A 526 -13.06 -0.10 -3.44
CA GLU A 526 -13.20 -1.07 -4.53
C GLU A 526 -14.65 -1.05 -5.06
N VAL A 527 -14.83 -0.69 -6.33
CA VAL A 527 -16.15 -0.55 -6.97
C VAL A 527 -16.30 -1.55 -8.12
N ASP A 528 -17.18 -2.53 -7.97
CA ASP A 528 -17.57 -3.46 -9.02
C ASP A 528 -18.55 -2.82 -10.01
N LEU A 529 -18.22 -2.98 -11.29
CA LEU A 529 -18.92 -2.47 -12.47
C LEU A 529 -19.68 -3.59 -13.21
N THR A 530 -19.84 -4.79 -12.62
CA THR A 530 -20.38 -5.97 -13.32
C THR A 530 -21.55 -6.68 -12.66
N SER A 531 -21.64 -6.75 -11.33
CA SER A 531 -22.73 -7.50 -10.66
C SER A 531 -24.13 -6.90 -10.84
N SER A 532 -24.23 -5.62 -11.19
CA SER A 532 -25.50 -4.91 -11.34
C SER A 532 -25.44 -3.86 -12.46
N PRO A 533 -26.44 -3.79 -13.37
CA PRO A 533 -26.49 -2.81 -14.45
C PRO A 533 -27.13 -1.47 -14.04
N GLU A 534 -27.74 -1.37 -12.85
CA GLU A 534 -28.50 -0.19 -12.40
C GLU A 534 -27.81 0.60 -11.28
N ASN A 535 -27.06 -0.07 -10.40
CA ASN A 535 -26.14 0.57 -9.45
C ASN A 535 -24.80 -0.19 -9.38
N PRO A 536 -23.64 0.49 -9.31
CA PRO A 536 -22.36 -0.14 -9.00
C PRO A 536 -22.35 -0.65 -7.55
N VAL A 537 -21.49 -1.63 -7.25
CA VAL A 537 -21.46 -2.30 -5.94
C VAL A 537 -20.09 -2.15 -5.28
N LEU A 538 -20.06 -1.80 -3.99
CA LEU A 538 -18.82 -1.79 -3.22
C LEU A 538 -18.38 -3.23 -2.89
N LEU A 539 -17.16 -3.58 -3.29
CA LEU A 539 -16.52 -4.84 -2.95
C LEU A 539 -15.88 -4.76 -1.55
N HIS A 540 -15.64 -5.94 -0.96
CA HIS A 540 -14.80 -6.13 0.22
C HIS A 540 -15.13 -5.24 1.44
N THR A 541 -16.37 -4.74 1.52
CA THR A 541 -16.90 -3.83 2.56
C THR A 541 -16.76 -4.33 4.00
N ALA A 542 -16.60 -5.65 4.16
CA ALA A 542 -16.57 -6.39 5.41
C ALA A 542 -15.16 -6.89 5.82
N ARG A 543 -14.08 -6.51 5.11
CA ARG A 543 -12.71 -6.80 5.57
C ARG A 543 -12.41 -6.05 6.88
N ASP A 544 -11.58 -6.67 7.72
CA ASP A 544 -11.05 -6.20 9.00
C ASP A 544 -9.54 -6.46 8.93
N PHE A 545 -8.72 -5.41 8.99
CA PHE A 545 -7.29 -5.47 8.67
C PHE A 545 -6.39 -5.48 9.90
N ASP A 546 -6.74 -4.71 10.94
CA ASP A 546 -6.00 -4.66 12.20
C ASP A 546 -6.40 -5.78 13.18
N ALA A 547 -7.51 -6.47 12.88
CA ALA A 547 -8.14 -7.53 13.68
C ALA A 547 -8.71 -7.03 15.02
N ASP A 548 -9.21 -5.78 15.09
CA ASP A 548 -9.93 -5.26 16.26
C ASP A 548 -11.39 -5.77 16.38
N GLY A 549 -11.94 -6.35 15.30
CA GLY A 549 -13.32 -6.83 15.20
C GLY A 549 -14.27 -5.90 14.45
N THR A 550 -13.79 -4.74 13.98
CA THR A 550 -14.56 -3.73 13.26
C THR A 550 -14.25 -3.75 11.77
N GLN A 551 -15.25 -3.95 10.93
CA GLN A 551 -15.08 -3.94 9.48
C GLN A 551 -14.58 -2.58 8.94
N ASP A 552 -13.36 -2.51 8.42
CA ASP A 552 -12.78 -1.37 7.69
C ASP A 552 -13.26 -1.36 6.23
N GLY A 553 -13.07 -2.47 5.54
CA GLY A 553 -13.34 -2.66 4.12
C GLY A 553 -12.35 -1.98 3.16
N GLY A 554 -12.32 -2.43 1.90
CA GLY A 554 -11.43 -1.88 0.86
C GLY A 554 -10.07 -2.57 0.83
N ILE A 555 -8.98 -1.81 0.78
CA ILE A 555 -7.58 -2.29 0.88
C ILE A 555 -6.85 -1.41 1.88
N ASP A 556 -6.16 -2.00 2.86
CA ASP A 556 -5.44 -1.26 3.92
C ASP A 556 -4.29 -0.43 3.34
N LEU A 557 -4.22 0.86 3.68
CA LEU A 557 -3.09 1.73 3.34
C LEU A 557 -2.17 2.07 4.54
N GLU A 558 -2.51 1.63 5.75
CA GLU A 558 -1.69 1.82 6.95
C GLU A 558 -0.43 0.96 6.96
N PHE A 559 -0.33 -0.07 6.11
CA PHE A 559 0.92 -0.77 5.80
C PHE A 559 2.10 0.16 5.46
N LEU A 560 1.86 1.26 4.73
CA LEU A 560 2.88 2.30 4.48
C LEU A 560 3.34 2.99 5.76
N TYR A 561 2.50 3.04 6.79
CA TYR A 561 2.81 3.58 8.10
C TYR A 561 3.64 2.61 8.96
N LEU A 562 3.69 1.32 8.61
CA LEU A 562 4.61 0.35 9.19
C LEU A 562 6.05 0.58 8.66
N LYS A 563 6.20 0.83 7.34
CA LYS A 563 7.42 1.43 6.75
C LYS A 563 7.76 2.80 7.37
N ALA A 564 6.77 3.68 7.58
CA ALA A 564 7.03 4.96 8.23
C ALA A 564 7.47 4.81 9.70
N SER A 565 6.98 3.81 10.43
CA SER A 565 7.37 3.51 11.82
C SER A 565 8.74 2.84 11.92
N LEU A 566 9.23 2.23 10.84
CA LEU A 566 10.63 1.88 10.63
C LEU A 566 11.50 3.14 10.54
N LEU A 567 11.17 4.05 9.61
CA LEU A 567 11.96 5.27 9.33
C LEU A 567 11.92 6.28 10.50
N ARG A 568 10.77 6.46 11.15
CA ARG A 568 10.56 7.34 12.31
C ARG A 568 11.33 6.94 13.56
N TRP A 569 11.91 5.73 13.62
CA TRP A 569 12.75 5.34 14.76
C TRP A 569 14.05 6.17 14.83
N CYS A 570 14.41 6.88 13.75
CA CYS A 570 15.38 7.96 13.76
C CYS A 570 14.75 9.25 13.20
N GLU A 571 14.21 10.10 14.07
CA GLU A 571 13.64 11.42 13.68
C GLU A 571 14.65 12.29 12.91
N SER A 572 15.95 12.24 13.28
CA SER A 572 17.03 12.95 12.58
C SER A 572 17.43 12.32 11.22
N CYS A 573 16.85 11.17 10.89
CA CYS A 573 16.94 10.50 9.59
C CYS A 573 15.72 10.81 8.71
N LEU A 574 14.72 11.54 9.24
CA LEU A 574 13.64 12.12 8.44
C LEU A 574 14.13 13.46 7.90
N GLY A 575 14.56 13.47 6.64
CA GLY A 575 14.66 14.71 5.90
C GLY A 575 13.26 15.32 5.75
N VAL A 576 13.17 16.64 5.64
CA VAL A 576 11.97 17.26 5.06
C VAL A 576 12.02 16.92 3.57
N VAL A 577 11.33 15.84 3.18
CA VAL A 577 11.12 15.52 1.76
C VAL A 577 10.22 16.62 1.20
N PRO A 578 10.69 17.47 0.28
CA PRO A 578 9.81 18.46 -0.33
C PRO A 578 8.74 17.71 -1.15
N PRO A 579 7.48 18.19 -1.15
CA PRO A 579 6.51 17.68 -2.12
C PRO A 579 7.09 17.95 -3.50
N THR A 580 7.23 16.92 -4.34
CA THR A 580 8.15 16.97 -5.49
C THR A 580 7.54 16.56 -6.82
N ALA A 581 6.31 16.04 -6.82
CA ALA A 581 5.61 15.61 -8.03
C ALA A 581 4.51 16.60 -8.44
N TYR A 582 4.41 16.81 -9.76
CA TYR A 582 3.44 17.69 -10.42
C TYR A 582 1.98 17.19 -10.35
N THR A 583 1.79 15.92 -10.01
CA THR A 583 0.58 15.13 -10.29
C THR A 583 -0.22 14.72 -9.06
N GLY A 584 0.44 14.53 -7.92
CA GLY A 584 -0.19 14.15 -6.65
C GLY A 584 -0.25 12.65 -6.38
N PRO A 585 -1.22 12.18 -5.57
CA PRO A 585 -1.40 10.77 -5.30
C PRO A 585 -1.77 9.99 -6.58
N GLU A 586 -1.19 8.80 -6.76
CA GLU A 586 -1.44 7.96 -7.94
C GLU A 586 -1.68 6.49 -7.57
N ILE A 587 -2.57 5.82 -8.31
CA ILE A 587 -2.78 4.36 -8.24
C ILE A 587 -2.72 3.69 -9.62
N ALA A 588 -2.08 2.52 -9.67
CA ALA A 588 -1.97 1.65 -10.84
C ALA A 588 -2.47 0.25 -10.47
N ALA A 589 -3.61 -0.17 -11.03
CA ALA A 589 -4.18 -1.51 -10.81
C ALA A 589 -3.72 -2.52 -11.88
N GLY A 590 -3.24 -3.67 -11.41
CA GLY A 590 -3.16 -4.92 -12.16
C GLY A 590 -4.39 -5.80 -11.95
N SER A 591 -4.27 -7.08 -12.28
CA SER A 591 -5.32 -8.11 -12.17
C SER A 591 -5.45 -8.69 -10.76
N LYS A 592 -4.35 -8.68 -9.99
CA LYS A 592 -4.23 -9.22 -8.62
C LYS A 592 -3.44 -8.32 -7.68
N VAL A 593 -2.69 -7.34 -8.19
CA VAL A 593 -2.00 -6.33 -7.36
C VAL A 593 -2.40 -4.91 -7.70
N ILE A 594 -2.29 -4.01 -6.72
CA ILE A 594 -2.35 -2.56 -6.94
C ILE A 594 -1.08 -1.91 -6.41
N ALA A 595 -0.45 -1.08 -7.24
CA ALA A 595 0.61 -0.18 -6.82
C ALA A 595 0.03 1.21 -6.54
N LEU A 596 0.58 1.89 -5.53
CA LEU A 596 0.20 3.25 -5.20
C LEU A 596 1.40 4.07 -4.76
N ARG A 597 1.33 5.35 -5.13
CA ARG A 597 2.35 6.36 -4.88
C ARG A 597 1.71 7.48 -4.08
N GLY A 598 2.09 7.58 -2.81
CA GLY A 598 1.57 8.57 -1.88
C GLY A 598 2.14 9.98 -2.12
N THR A 599 1.70 10.93 -1.29
CA THR A 599 2.27 12.27 -1.22
C THR A 599 2.59 12.58 0.23
N GLY A 600 3.89 12.60 0.56
CA GLY A 600 4.38 12.93 1.90
C GLY A 600 4.04 14.36 2.28
N ILE A 601 2.91 14.54 2.96
CA ILE A 601 2.47 15.83 3.49
C ILE A 601 2.62 15.83 5.01
N GLN A 602 3.24 16.90 5.51
CA GLN A 602 3.25 17.25 6.92
C GLN A 602 2.53 18.58 7.09
N SER A 603 1.39 18.58 7.76
CA SER A 603 1.02 19.68 8.65
C SER A 603 1.57 19.39 10.05
N ASP A 604 2.18 20.43 10.61
CA ASP A 604 2.78 20.60 11.94
C ASP A 604 2.62 19.44 12.94
N GLU A 605 3.58 18.50 12.89
CA GLU A 605 3.83 17.38 13.81
C GLU A 605 2.69 16.35 14.02
N LYS A 606 1.46 16.62 13.58
CA LYS A 606 0.25 15.91 14.05
C LYS A 606 -0.64 15.36 12.93
N ASN A 607 -0.89 16.14 11.87
CA ASN A 607 -1.97 15.87 10.91
C ASN A 607 -1.45 15.40 9.53
N SER A 608 -0.44 14.53 9.50
CA SER A 608 0.04 13.93 8.24
C SER A 608 -1.05 13.04 7.61
N SER A 609 -1.27 13.19 6.29
CA SER A 609 -2.40 12.63 5.52
C SER A 609 -2.44 11.09 5.38
N GLY A 610 -1.53 10.36 6.03
CA GLY A 610 -1.47 8.89 6.01
C GLY A 610 -0.75 8.31 4.79
N LEU A 611 -0.95 8.86 3.60
CA LEU A 611 -0.36 8.41 2.32
C LEU A 611 1.15 8.64 2.19
N GLY A 612 1.95 7.91 2.97
CA GLY A 612 3.39 7.71 2.80
C GLY A 612 4.26 8.98 2.99
N GLN A 613 5.02 9.06 4.09
CA GLN A 613 5.94 10.18 4.34
C GLN A 613 7.23 10.16 3.50
N VAL A 614 7.24 9.39 2.41
CA VAL A 614 8.35 9.19 1.47
C VAL A 614 7.76 9.01 0.07
N ALA A 615 8.51 9.36 -0.98
CA ALA A 615 8.08 9.20 -2.38
C ALA A 615 8.19 7.75 -2.88
N ASP A 616 7.91 6.80 -1.99
CA ASP A 616 8.01 5.35 -2.17
C ASP A 616 6.70 4.77 -2.73
N ILE A 617 6.77 3.54 -3.26
CA ILE A 617 5.61 2.81 -3.78
C ILE A 617 5.20 1.73 -2.78
N GLY A 618 3.93 1.74 -2.41
CA GLY A 618 3.28 0.59 -1.78
C GLY A 618 2.69 -0.32 -2.86
N ILE A 619 2.85 -1.62 -2.72
CA ILE A 619 2.25 -2.62 -3.62
C ILE A 619 1.47 -3.60 -2.75
N PHE A 620 0.24 -3.93 -3.16
CA PHE A 620 -0.74 -4.63 -2.33
C PHE A 620 -1.40 -5.75 -3.12
N ASP A 621 -1.67 -6.88 -2.46
CA ASP A 621 -2.51 -7.96 -2.99
C ASP A 621 -3.99 -7.58 -2.90
N LEU A 622 -4.69 -7.61 -4.04
CA LEU A 622 -6.12 -7.33 -4.17
C LEU A 622 -7.01 -8.39 -3.49
N ALA A 623 -6.51 -9.62 -3.28
CA ALA A 623 -7.29 -10.71 -2.68
C ALA A 623 -7.34 -10.63 -1.15
N THR A 624 -6.19 -10.43 -0.48
CA THR A 624 -6.11 -10.23 0.98
C THR A 624 -6.30 -8.77 1.41
N GLY A 625 -6.07 -7.80 0.52
CA GLY A 625 -6.03 -6.37 0.83
C GLY A 625 -4.80 -5.95 1.63
N LYS A 626 -3.72 -6.75 1.62
CA LYS A 626 -2.50 -6.54 2.42
C LYS A 626 -1.32 -6.13 1.53
N GLY A 627 -0.38 -5.39 2.13
CA GLY A 627 0.86 -4.97 1.47
C GLY A 627 1.84 -6.11 1.22
N ILE A 628 2.63 -5.97 0.15
CA ILE A 628 3.66 -6.90 -0.31
C ILE A 628 5.04 -6.24 -0.10
N ILE A 629 5.99 -6.99 0.44
CA ILE A 629 7.42 -6.63 0.42
C ILE A 629 8.20 -7.70 -0.35
N PHE A 630 9.15 -7.24 -1.16
CA PHE A 630 10.04 -8.07 -1.95
C PHE A 630 11.24 -8.45 -1.06
N ARG A 631 11.76 -9.68 -1.13
CA ARG A 631 12.92 -10.04 -0.26
C ARG A 631 14.17 -9.24 -0.61
N ASP A 632 14.41 -9.06 -1.91
CA ASP A 632 15.47 -8.18 -2.45
C ASP A 632 14.94 -6.76 -2.72
N TYR A 633 14.06 -6.24 -1.84
CA TYR A 633 13.55 -4.87 -1.95
C TYR A 633 14.64 -3.85 -1.62
N GLN A 634 15.43 -3.51 -2.64
CA GLN A 634 15.87 -2.13 -2.77
C GLN A 634 14.60 -1.27 -2.74
N VAL A 635 14.40 -0.53 -1.66
CA VAL A 635 13.32 0.46 -1.56
C VAL A 635 13.44 1.39 -2.76
N TRP A 636 12.32 1.80 -3.37
CA TRP A 636 12.39 2.61 -4.61
C TRP A 636 12.75 4.08 -4.32
N LEU A 637 13.26 4.34 -3.12
CA LEU A 637 14.41 5.19 -2.84
C LEU A 637 15.59 4.86 -3.79
N ASP A 638 15.54 5.40 -5.00
CA ASP A 638 16.80 5.85 -5.59
C ASP A 638 17.40 6.89 -4.64
N GLY A 639 18.56 6.59 -4.06
CA GLY A 639 19.31 7.51 -3.22
C GLY A 639 18.67 7.95 -1.88
N PRO A 640 19.42 8.71 -1.07
CA PRO A 640 19.01 9.07 0.28
C PRO A 640 18.39 10.48 0.35
N SER A 641 17.06 10.58 0.41
CA SER A 641 16.32 11.85 0.64
C SER A 641 16.47 12.40 2.08
N SER A 642 17.55 12.03 2.78
CA SER A 642 17.96 12.46 4.10
C SER A 642 19.41 12.03 4.34
N ARG A 643 20.05 12.50 5.42
CA ARG A 643 21.46 12.16 5.75
C ARG A 643 21.72 10.68 6.08
N TRP A 644 20.69 9.83 6.11
CA TRP A 644 20.76 8.47 6.66
C TRP A 644 19.84 7.47 5.96
N GLY A 645 19.67 7.57 4.64
CA GLY A 645 19.28 6.39 3.85
C GLY A 645 20.30 5.26 4.06
N PHE A 646 19.85 4.01 4.15
CA PHE A 646 20.73 2.87 4.48
C PHE A 646 21.75 2.60 3.37
N ASP A 647 22.94 3.17 3.51
CA ASP A 647 24.08 2.85 2.66
C ASP A 647 24.66 1.48 3.03
N LEU A 648 24.38 0.49 2.17
CA LEU A 648 24.94 -0.86 2.28
C LEU A 648 26.36 -0.98 1.69
N ASN A 649 26.94 0.13 1.18
CA ASN A 649 28.26 0.14 0.56
C ASN A 649 29.13 1.33 1.04
N PRO A 650 29.85 1.19 2.18
CA PRO A 650 30.55 2.27 2.88
C PRO A 650 31.80 2.84 2.17
N SER A 651 31.91 2.69 0.85
CA SER A 651 32.97 3.24 0.00
C SER A 651 32.57 4.50 -0.78
N ASN A 652 31.30 4.96 -0.70
CA ASN A 652 30.81 6.08 -1.50
C ASN A 652 30.87 7.42 -0.74
N PRO A 653 31.82 8.34 -1.04
CA PRO A 653 31.97 9.58 -0.28
C PRO A 653 30.88 10.59 -0.65
N ALA A 654 30.12 11.01 0.37
CA ALA A 654 29.06 12.02 0.26
C ALA A 654 29.50 13.28 -0.50
N LYS A 655 28.68 13.66 -1.50
CA LYS A 655 28.68 14.98 -2.16
C LYS A 655 27.35 15.67 -1.91
N ASP A 656 27.28 16.97 -2.24
CA ASP A 656 26.22 17.86 -1.82
C ASP A 656 24.80 17.36 -2.18
N TYR A 657 23.94 17.30 -1.16
CA TYR A 657 22.61 16.73 -1.23
C TYR A 657 21.57 17.76 -1.71
N THR A 658 21.53 17.98 -3.04
CA THR A 658 20.41 18.65 -3.74
C THR A 658 19.59 17.70 -4.60
N ASP A 659 19.93 16.42 -4.58
CA ASP A 659 19.32 15.40 -5.43
C ASP A 659 18.05 14.86 -4.74
N ASP A 660 16.95 15.60 -4.90
CA ASP A 660 15.62 15.32 -4.32
C ASP A 660 14.88 14.19 -5.05
N ILE A 661 15.37 12.98 -4.83
CA ILE A 661 14.95 11.82 -5.61
C ILE A 661 13.56 11.34 -5.14
N SER A 662 12.65 11.24 -6.10
CA SER A 662 11.23 11.07 -5.86
C SER A 662 10.53 10.35 -7.02
N THR A 663 9.65 9.40 -6.71
CA THR A 663 8.73 8.85 -7.72
C THR A 663 7.80 9.96 -8.22
N ALA A 664 7.79 10.20 -9.53
CA ALA A 664 6.98 11.25 -10.16
C ALA A 664 5.64 10.73 -10.72
N ALA A 665 5.60 9.50 -11.26
CA ALA A 665 4.42 8.90 -11.87
C ALA A 665 4.48 7.36 -11.85
N ILE A 666 3.33 6.68 -11.85
CA ILE A 666 3.21 5.21 -11.96
C ILE A 666 2.16 4.77 -13.00
N LEU A 667 2.38 3.61 -13.63
CA LEU A 667 1.41 3.01 -14.57
C LEU A 667 1.53 1.47 -14.60
N TRP A 668 0.40 0.76 -14.66
CA TRP A 668 0.37 -0.67 -14.99
C TRP A 668 0.23 -0.88 -16.50
N VAL A 669 0.97 -1.85 -17.04
CA VAL A 669 0.90 -2.26 -18.46
C VAL A 669 0.96 -3.79 -18.58
N PRO A 670 0.34 -4.39 -19.62
CA PRO A 670 0.48 -5.82 -19.90
C PRO A 670 1.91 -6.20 -20.36
N LYS A 671 2.19 -7.50 -20.39
CA LYS A 671 3.48 -8.13 -20.72
C LYS A 671 3.53 -8.62 -22.17
#